data_AF-A0A832ZYP9-F1
#
_entry.id   AF-A0A832ZYP9-F1
#
_cell.length_a   1.000
_cell.length_b   1.000
_cell.length_c   1.000
_cell.angle_alpha   90.00
_cell.angle_beta   90.00
_cell.angle_gamma   90.00
#
_symmetry.space_group_name_H-M   'P 1'
#
loop_
_entity.id
_entity.type
_entity.pdbx_description
1 polymer ?
#
loop_
_entity_poly.entity_id
_entity_poly.type
_entity_poly.pdbx_seq_one_letter_code
_entity_poly.pdbx_strand_id
1 'polypeptide(L)'
;MLGLSKLKSKKGYIFTFEAVVAVMIALLVFYVGYFAITHNILTFQEKKRDIEAFEKSNLIADKIFKDYEFPSNSYVPDYLRFVEKVRESYYTTRDTIPGTFDPFSVRGIEDESNVTYERTWEYIINISNPNNYTLKDFQVLVVLTPSNFNFDFSPHGKGISFWENKSGTLEEIPYWIEIWKYNRIGRVWIRVSEIPANGYTIVYLKRDEGGSSSIRDNGEAVFLFFDDFEDKNLWDKWEVKRGEKEDWEIIEDNELPFYNKDSKNHVAHLKPSSRKYRSIISKDPIKVSDGEIYILEAVVKGHTGAVGGSADSPDTMVGFYASPEVKYFFNSFTGWRQIFRICFYYDDPYSEIVPVSTKIIFTYDNVWYHEKFILEHKNNPGLRICNASIWRFFNGYYGDPNPNDNRESMIKVYCNVTVQPSIRKHVVLGTGQGTHSEEYWFDNVRARRYAPKINVDVRENIQESVKTVVVRSPYYFENIPEVTSNVNIIRVVYPVQNFSNTYVKTESRLVPVKMWRYGDYKEISENISKGEILYFGTRRPSDLEYIKISAKEPVKAVISVNGIPFEMEIDTTPKISGFGKVINRHKWEMYQPNEIKILYISKDVPITLDIKYSENCNIYVLKFKPVNISCVLPLKN
;
A
#
# COMPACT_ATOMS: atom_id res chain seq x y z
N MET A 1 79.82 48.19 60.39
CA MET A 1 80.48 47.84 59.10
C MET A 1 79.43 47.13 58.27
N LEU A 2 79.02 47.52 57.06
CA LEU A 2 79.64 48.31 56.01
C LEU A 2 78.81 49.56 55.65
N GLY A 3 79.49 50.62 55.20
CA GLY A 3 78.87 51.87 54.72
C GLY A 3 78.24 51.71 53.35
N LEU A 4 76.99 52.15 53.21
CA LEU A 4 76.26 52.19 51.95
C LEU A 4 76.65 53.47 51.18
N SER A 5 77.42 53.29 50.11
CA SER A 5 77.85 54.35 49.21
C SER A 5 76.65 54.94 48.45
N LYS A 6 76.50 56.27 48.52
CA LYS A 6 75.55 57.03 47.68
C LYS A 6 75.95 56.89 46.21
N LEU A 7 75.06 56.36 45.37
CA LEU A 7 75.25 56.29 43.93
C LEU A 7 75.08 57.70 43.32
N LYS A 8 76.17 58.31 42.85
CA LYS A 8 76.16 59.59 42.13
C LYS A 8 76.14 59.34 40.62
N SER A 9 75.07 59.73 39.96
CA SER A 9 75.01 59.85 38.50
C SER A 9 75.83 61.07 38.05
N LYS A 10 76.46 60.98 36.85
CA LYS A 10 77.23 62.09 36.23
C LYS A 10 76.39 63.36 35.95
N LYS A 11 75.07 63.32 36.17
CA LYS A 11 74.16 64.48 36.05
C LYS A 11 73.61 65.01 37.39
N GLY A 12 74.19 64.64 38.53
CA GLY A 12 73.98 65.36 39.80
C GLY A 12 72.79 64.94 40.67
N TYR A 13 72.01 63.92 40.28
CA TYR A 13 70.95 63.39 41.16
C TYR A 13 71.53 62.44 42.21
N ILE A 14 71.24 62.71 43.49
CA ILE A 14 71.61 61.88 44.64
C ILE A 14 70.37 61.10 45.06
N PHE A 15 70.29 59.82 44.69
CA PHE A 15 69.28 58.92 45.26
C PHE A 15 69.85 58.33 46.55
N THR A 16 69.13 58.48 47.67
CA THR A 16 69.46 57.72 48.88
C THR A 16 69.07 56.27 48.65
N PHE A 17 69.90 55.34 49.14
CA PHE A 17 69.63 53.90 49.01
C PHE A 17 68.27 53.54 49.61
N GLU A 18 67.87 54.23 50.68
CA GLU A 18 66.53 54.12 51.31
C GLU A 18 65.39 54.49 50.36
N ALA A 19 65.52 55.51 49.52
CA ALA A 19 64.48 55.89 48.55
C ALA A 19 64.34 54.84 47.45
N VAL A 20 65.45 54.24 47.00
CA VAL A 20 65.43 53.13 46.04
C VAL A 20 64.77 51.90 46.68
N VAL A 21 65.10 51.58 47.92
CA VAL A 21 64.50 50.45 48.67
C VAL A 21 63.00 50.69 48.88
N ALA A 22 62.57 51.90 49.24
CA ALA A 22 61.14 52.22 49.41
C ALA A 22 60.35 52.09 48.11
N VAL A 23 60.91 52.57 46.98
CA VAL A 23 60.31 52.39 45.66
C VAL A 23 60.25 50.92 45.27
N MET A 24 61.30 50.14 45.56
CA MET A 24 61.31 48.70 45.33
C MET A 24 60.25 47.98 46.16
N ILE A 25 60.09 48.32 47.44
CA ILE A 25 59.04 47.75 48.31
C ILE A 25 57.65 48.12 47.80
N ALA A 26 57.42 49.38 47.40
CA ALA A 26 56.14 49.82 46.85
C ALA A 26 55.81 49.09 45.54
N LEU A 27 56.79 48.92 44.65
CA LEU A 27 56.65 48.10 43.45
C LEU A 27 56.37 46.63 43.78
N LEU A 28 56.96 46.09 44.83
CA LEU A 28 56.77 44.70 45.26
C LEU A 28 55.36 44.48 45.82
N VAL A 29 54.86 45.41 46.64
CA VAL A 29 53.47 45.38 47.15
C VAL A 29 52.47 45.53 46.01
N PHE A 30 52.72 46.45 45.08
CA PHE A 30 51.87 46.64 43.91
C PHE A 30 51.88 45.41 42.99
N TYR A 31 53.04 44.79 42.80
CA TYR A 31 53.19 43.57 42.02
C TYR A 31 52.46 42.39 42.65
N VAL A 32 52.59 42.18 43.97
CA VAL A 32 51.91 41.10 44.70
C VAL A 32 50.38 41.32 44.70
N GLY A 33 49.93 42.56 44.93
CA GLY A 33 48.51 42.91 44.88
C GLY A 33 47.91 42.72 43.49
N TYR A 34 48.61 43.17 42.45
CA TYR A 34 48.23 42.94 41.05
C TYR A 34 48.15 41.44 40.75
N PHE A 35 49.17 40.66 41.14
CA PHE A 35 49.21 39.22 40.90
C PHE A 35 48.07 38.46 41.61
N ALA A 36 47.72 38.85 42.84
CA ALA A 36 46.61 38.24 43.58
C ALA A 36 45.25 38.54 42.93
N ILE A 37 45.04 39.78 42.46
CA ILE A 37 43.82 40.17 41.74
C ILE A 37 43.74 39.42 40.40
N THR A 38 44.83 39.38 39.63
CA THR A 38 44.90 38.68 38.35
C THR A 38 44.66 37.19 38.52
N HIS A 39 45.23 36.54 39.54
CA HIS A 39 45.00 35.12 39.82
C HIS A 39 43.53 34.84 40.16
N ASN A 40 42.91 35.64 41.03
CA ASN A 40 41.50 35.46 41.38
C ASN A 40 40.55 35.68 40.18
N ILE A 41 40.86 36.65 39.32
CA ILE A 41 40.09 36.90 38.08
C ILE A 41 40.25 35.73 37.11
N LEU A 42 41.48 35.20 36.93
CA LEU A 42 41.74 34.03 36.09
C LEU A 42 41.00 32.78 36.63
N THR A 43 41.10 32.49 37.93
CA THR A 43 40.41 31.34 38.54
C THR A 43 38.88 31.46 38.44
N PHE A 44 38.33 32.68 38.51
CA PHE A 44 36.90 32.91 38.30
C PHE A 44 36.49 32.74 36.82
N GLN A 45 37.32 33.22 35.89
CA GLN A 45 37.11 33.01 34.45
C GLN A 45 37.19 31.52 34.08
N GLU A 46 38.11 30.76 34.67
CA GLU A 46 38.21 29.30 34.49
C GLU A 46 36.95 28.59 35.01
N LYS A 47 36.50 28.89 36.22
CA LYS A 47 35.26 28.32 36.77
C LYS A 47 34.03 28.66 35.93
N LYS A 48 33.93 29.89 35.44
CA LYS A 48 32.83 30.32 34.58
C LYS A 48 32.85 29.57 33.23
N ARG A 49 34.03 29.42 32.63
CA ARG A 49 34.24 28.62 31.41
C ARG A 49 33.84 27.16 31.60
N ASP A 50 34.15 26.57 32.75
CA ASP A 50 33.78 25.18 33.06
C ASP A 50 32.25 24.99 33.21
N ILE A 51 31.55 25.96 33.82
CA ILE A 51 30.08 25.95 33.94
C ILE A 51 29.42 26.08 32.56
N GLU A 52 29.89 27.03 31.73
CA GLU A 52 29.37 27.21 30.36
C GLU A 52 29.60 25.96 29.49
N ALA A 53 30.75 25.30 29.65
CA ALA A 53 31.05 24.04 28.97
C ALA A 53 30.11 22.90 29.41
N PHE A 54 29.75 22.84 30.69
CA PHE A 54 28.80 21.87 31.22
C PHE A 54 27.37 22.11 30.71
N GLU A 55 26.89 23.35 30.72
CA GLU A 55 25.55 23.70 30.20
C GLU A 55 25.43 23.42 28.70
N LYS A 56 26.47 23.76 27.92
CA LYS A 56 26.54 23.46 26.49
C LYS A 56 26.55 21.96 26.22
N SER A 57 27.25 21.19 27.05
CA SER A 57 27.28 19.73 26.97
C SER A 57 25.90 19.10 27.20
N ASN A 58 25.16 19.58 28.20
CA ASN A 58 23.77 19.14 28.43
C ASN A 58 22.85 19.47 27.25
N LEU A 59 22.95 20.69 26.70
CA LEU A 59 22.16 21.11 25.53
C LEU A 59 22.46 20.27 24.27
N ILE A 60 23.74 19.92 24.05
CA ILE A 60 24.14 19.06 22.93
C ILE A 60 23.65 17.63 23.14
N ALA A 61 23.77 17.08 24.36
CA ALA A 61 23.24 15.76 24.68
C ALA A 61 21.73 15.69 24.43
N ASP A 62 20.96 16.68 24.92
CA ASP A 62 19.51 16.75 24.70
C ASP A 62 19.15 16.86 23.22
N LYS A 63 19.91 17.63 22.44
CA LYS A 63 19.72 17.73 21.00
C LYS A 63 20.00 16.40 20.31
N ILE A 64 21.12 15.75 20.61
CA ILE A 64 21.45 14.40 20.10
C ILE A 64 20.32 13.43 20.45
N PHE A 65 19.90 13.35 21.71
CA PHE A 65 18.83 12.44 22.09
C PHE A 65 17.51 12.73 21.38
N LYS A 66 17.18 14.00 21.14
CA LYS A 66 16.00 14.42 20.35
C LYS A 66 16.12 14.08 18.87
N ASP A 67 17.31 14.21 18.29
CA ASP A 67 17.59 13.94 16.88
C ASP A 67 17.61 12.41 16.58
N TYR A 68 17.83 11.56 17.60
CA TYR A 68 17.84 10.10 17.53
C TYR A 68 16.65 9.44 18.26
N GLU A 69 15.54 10.17 18.45
CA GLU A 69 14.25 9.58 18.85
C GLU A 69 13.68 8.73 17.71
N PHE A 70 13.01 7.63 18.06
CA PHE A 70 12.42 6.65 17.13
C PHE A 70 11.56 7.33 16.00
N PRO A 71 11.53 6.87 14.71
CA PRO A 71 11.82 5.52 14.20
C PRO A 71 12.91 5.44 13.10
N SER A 72 13.79 4.44 13.18
CA SER A 72 14.81 4.15 12.17
C SER A 72 14.30 3.30 11.00
N ASN A 73 15.00 3.34 9.87
CA ASN A 73 14.73 2.52 8.67
C ASN A 73 15.11 1.03 8.83
N SER A 74 15.62 0.64 10.00
CA SER A 74 16.06 -0.73 10.29
C SER A 74 14.91 -1.68 10.65
N TYR A 75 13.68 -1.19 10.75
CA TYR A 75 12.52 -1.99 11.14
C TYR A 75 11.60 -2.33 9.97
N VAL A 76 10.95 -3.50 10.05
CA VAL A 76 9.96 -3.95 9.07
C VAL A 76 8.85 -2.89 8.98
N PRO A 77 8.52 -2.35 7.79
CA PRO A 77 7.62 -1.19 7.75
C PRO A 77 6.16 -1.44 8.17
N ASP A 78 5.75 -2.69 8.31
CA ASP A 78 4.46 -3.05 8.93
C ASP A 78 4.50 -2.78 10.44
N TYR A 79 5.64 -3.05 11.06
CA TYR A 79 5.92 -2.68 12.44
C TYR A 79 6.11 -1.17 12.59
N LEU A 80 6.75 -0.48 11.64
CA LEU A 80 6.83 0.99 11.66
C LEU A 80 5.44 1.64 11.70
N ARG A 81 4.52 1.12 10.88
CA ARG A 81 3.11 1.55 10.90
C ARG A 81 2.42 1.24 12.23
N PHE A 82 2.71 0.10 12.86
CA PHE A 82 2.23 -0.18 14.22
C PHE A 82 2.75 0.85 15.23
N VAL A 83 4.04 1.19 15.19
CA VAL A 83 4.65 2.19 16.09
C VAL A 83 4.08 3.59 15.83
N GLU A 84 3.89 3.96 14.58
CA GLU A 84 3.24 5.22 14.20
C GLU A 84 1.83 5.30 14.77
N LYS A 85 1.07 4.19 14.75
CA LYS A 85 -0.26 4.13 15.37
C LYS A 85 -0.20 4.21 16.89
N VAL A 86 0.79 3.59 17.54
CA VAL A 86 1.04 3.78 18.98
C VAL A 86 1.27 5.26 19.29
N ARG A 87 2.13 5.93 18.50
CA ARG A 87 2.39 7.37 18.62
C ARG A 87 1.10 8.17 18.47
N GLU A 88 0.35 7.97 17.39
CA GLU A 88 -0.90 8.70 17.15
C GLU A 88 -1.93 8.49 18.25
N SER A 89 -2.03 7.27 18.81
CA SER A 89 -3.06 6.96 19.79
C SER A 89 -2.77 7.49 21.20
N TYR A 90 -1.50 7.49 21.62
CA TYR A 90 -1.14 7.81 23.00
C TYR A 90 -0.31 9.10 23.14
N TYR A 91 0.22 9.62 22.03
CA TYR A 91 1.17 10.73 21.98
C TYR A 91 0.81 11.75 20.89
N THR A 92 -0.49 12.04 20.74
CA THR A 92 -1.14 12.85 19.68
C THR A 92 -0.54 14.23 19.36
N THR A 93 0.29 14.80 20.23
CA THR A 93 0.86 16.15 20.08
C THR A 93 2.29 16.16 19.56
N ARG A 94 2.87 15.00 19.21
CA ARG A 94 4.28 14.89 18.83
C ARG A 94 4.51 13.98 17.63
N ASP A 95 5.55 14.30 16.88
CA ASP A 95 5.97 13.52 15.70
C ASP A 95 6.65 12.18 16.07
N THR A 96 7.09 12.03 17.31
CA THR A 96 7.77 10.84 17.86
C THR A 96 7.20 10.44 19.22
N ILE A 97 7.49 9.22 19.67
CA ILE A 97 7.16 8.81 21.05
C ILE A 97 8.16 9.53 21.99
N PRO A 98 7.66 10.40 22.90
CA PRO A 98 8.50 11.18 23.82
C PRO A 98 9.52 10.34 24.57
N GLY A 99 10.77 10.80 24.61
CA GLY A 99 11.77 10.21 25.50
C GLY A 99 12.24 8.82 25.09
N THR A 100 12.02 8.40 23.83
CA THR A 100 12.51 7.13 23.31
C THR A 100 13.95 7.23 22.81
N PHE A 101 14.69 6.12 22.87
CA PHE A 101 16.06 6.04 22.36
C PHE A 101 16.22 4.77 21.51
N ASP A 102 16.70 4.89 20.27
CA ASP A 102 17.03 3.75 19.41
C ASP A 102 18.55 3.53 19.36
N PRO A 103 19.10 2.47 20.00
CA PRO A 103 20.53 2.17 19.98
C PRO A 103 21.07 1.77 18.59
N PHE A 104 20.17 1.51 17.62
CA PHE A 104 20.50 1.12 16.25
C PHE A 104 20.21 2.23 15.22
N SER A 105 19.90 3.45 15.68
CA SER A 105 19.69 4.60 14.79
C SER A 105 21.02 5.12 14.22
N VAL A 106 21.46 4.53 13.11
CA VAL A 106 22.59 5.08 12.32
C VAL A 106 22.01 6.10 11.34
N ARG A 107 21.97 7.37 11.73
CA ARG A 107 21.91 8.50 10.79
C ARG A 107 23.20 9.29 10.98
N GLY A 108 24.07 9.34 9.96
CA GLY A 108 25.25 10.22 10.04
C GLY A 108 26.45 9.83 9.19
N ILE A 109 26.59 8.58 8.74
CA ILE A 109 27.73 8.18 7.92
C ILE A 109 27.51 8.68 6.49
N GLU A 110 28.26 9.72 6.10
CA GLU A 110 28.27 10.30 4.74
C GLU A 110 28.84 9.37 3.66
N ASP A 111 29.27 8.15 4.03
CA ASP A 111 29.42 7.04 3.09
C ASP A 111 28.20 6.12 3.17
N GLU A 112 27.15 6.51 2.43
CA GLU A 112 26.03 5.64 2.05
C GLU A 112 26.57 4.45 1.23
N SER A 113 27.20 3.49 1.90
CA SER A 113 27.14 2.10 1.43
C SER A 113 25.70 1.64 1.65
N ASN A 114 24.86 2.03 0.70
CA ASN A 114 23.44 1.75 0.57
C ASN A 114 23.09 0.35 1.07
N VAL A 115 22.65 0.26 2.32
CA VAL A 115 21.80 -0.86 2.74
C VAL A 115 20.42 -0.57 2.15
N THR A 116 20.27 -0.85 0.86
CA THR A 116 18.96 -0.88 0.21
C THR A 116 18.22 -2.10 0.71
N TYR A 117 17.25 -1.87 1.59
CA TYR A 117 16.19 -2.83 1.83
C TYR A 117 15.29 -2.83 0.59
N GLU A 118 15.57 -3.69 -0.38
CA GLU A 118 14.60 -3.98 -1.43
C GLU A 118 13.46 -4.78 -0.82
N ARG A 119 12.40 -4.06 -0.45
CA ARG A 119 11.17 -4.63 0.03
C ARG A 119 10.41 -5.19 -1.17
N THR A 120 10.73 -6.41 -1.57
CA THR A 120 9.90 -7.18 -2.50
C THR A 120 8.79 -7.85 -1.67
N TRP A 121 7.57 -7.31 -1.77
CA TRP A 121 6.41 -8.10 -1.40
C TRP A 121 6.04 -8.94 -2.62
N GLU A 122 5.74 -10.22 -2.39
CA GLU A 122 5.32 -11.15 -3.42
C GLU A 122 4.07 -11.88 -2.96
N TYR A 123 3.08 -12.00 -3.84
CA TYR A 123 1.92 -12.84 -3.67
C TYR A 123 1.97 -13.93 -4.73
N ILE A 124 1.71 -15.17 -4.32
CA ILE A 124 1.56 -16.31 -5.22
C ILE A 124 0.08 -16.43 -5.59
N ILE A 125 -0.19 -16.42 -6.89
CA ILE A 125 -1.51 -16.63 -7.47
C ILE A 125 -1.48 -18.00 -8.15
N ASN A 126 -2.19 -18.96 -7.58
CA ASN A 126 -2.32 -20.31 -8.13
C ASN A 126 -3.58 -20.40 -8.99
N ILE A 127 -3.43 -20.75 -10.26
CA ILE A 127 -4.51 -20.81 -11.24
C ILE A 127 -4.66 -22.26 -11.70
N SER A 128 -5.75 -22.92 -11.31
CA SER A 128 -5.99 -24.32 -11.65
C SER A 128 -6.96 -24.48 -12.81
N ASN A 129 -6.64 -25.41 -13.72
CA ASN A 129 -7.46 -25.80 -14.85
C ASN A 129 -7.88 -27.28 -14.72
N PRO A 130 -9.10 -27.56 -14.24
CA PRO A 130 -9.60 -28.93 -14.12
C PRO A 130 -10.13 -29.51 -15.44
N ASN A 131 -10.02 -28.79 -16.56
CA ASN A 131 -10.48 -29.26 -17.86
C ASN A 131 -9.43 -30.18 -18.52
N ASN A 132 -9.86 -31.01 -19.46
CA ASN A 132 -9.00 -31.96 -20.17
C ASN A 132 -8.26 -31.37 -21.40
N TYR A 133 -8.22 -30.04 -21.52
CA TYR A 133 -7.53 -29.33 -22.59
C TYR A 133 -6.73 -28.16 -22.01
N THR A 134 -5.58 -27.89 -22.63
CA THR A 134 -4.69 -26.79 -22.26
C THR A 134 -5.25 -25.46 -22.75
N LEU A 135 -5.21 -24.45 -21.89
CA LEU A 135 -5.55 -23.07 -22.24
C LEU A 135 -4.28 -22.31 -22.59
N LYS A 136 -4.29 -21.55 -23.68
CA LYS A 136 -3.16 -20.70 -24.11
C LYS A 136 -3.62 -19.27 -24.28
N ASP A 137 -2.75 -18.32 -23.94
CA ASP A 137 -3.01 -16.88 -24.03
C ASP A 137 -4.37 -16.51 -23.39
N PHE A 138 -4.58 -16.98 -22.17
CA PHE A 138 -5.91 -17.03 -21.55
C PHE A 138 -6.09 -15.92 -20.51
N GLN A 139 -7.24 -15.24 -20.59
CA GLN A 139 -7.60 -14.16 -19.67
C GLN A 139 -8.16 -14.72 -18.36
N VAL A 140 -7.58 -14.31 -17.23
CA VAL A 140 -7.99 -14.76 -15.89
C VAL A 140 -8.30 -13.54 -15.03
N LEU A 141 -9.43 -13.58 -14.32
CA LEU A 141 -9.77 -12.59 -13.30
C LEU A 141 -9.17 -12.99 -11.96
N VAL A 142 -8.39 -12.09 -11.38
CA VAL A 142 -7.85 -12.17 -10.02
C VAL A 142 -8.66 -11.22 -9.13
N VAL A 143 -9.23 -11.75 -8.05
CA VAL A 143 -9.97 -10.96 -7.06
C VAL A 143 -9.14 -10.83 -5.78
N LEU A 144 -8.73 -9.60 -5.50
CA LEU A 144 -8.01 -9.18 -4.31
C LEU A 144 -9.01 -8.63 -3.28
N THR A 145 -8.89 -9.10 -2.05
CA THR A 145 -9.73 -8.72 -0.91
C THR A 145 -8.83 -8.53 0.32
N PRO A 146 -9.31 -7.84 1.37
CA PRO A 146 -8.53 -7.70 2.60
C PRO A 146 -8.13 -9.04 3.24
N SER A 147 -8.81 -10.13 2.90
CA SER A 147 -8.46 -11.47 3.37
C SER A 147 -7.29 -12.10 2.63
N ASN A 148 -6.97 -11.70 1.40
CA ASN A 148 -5.92 -12.34 0.59
C ASN A 148 -4.82 -11.38 0.08
N PHE A 149 -5.00 -10.06 0.18
CA PHE A 149 -4.06 -9.06 -0.33
C PHE A 149 -3.98 -7.85 0.58
N ASN A 150 -2.77 -7.32 0.80
CA ASN A 150 -2.52 -6.10 1.56
C ASN A 150 -2.65 -4.83 0.68
N PHE A 151 -3.77 -4.11 0.79
CA PHE A 151 -4.01 -2.86 0.06
C PHE A 151 -3.09 -1.69 0.45
N ASP A 152 -2.40 -1.74 1.59
CA ASP A 152 -1.42 -0.72 1.97
C ASP A 152 -0.14 -0.81 1.14
N PHE A 153 0.07 -1.91 0.41
CA PHE A 153 1.14 -2.00 -0.57
C PHE A 153 0.78 -1.31 -1.89
N SER A 154 -0.52 -1.14 -2.17
CA SER A 154 -1.01 -0.46 -3.36
C SER A 154 -2.36 0.22 -3.09
N PRO A 155 -2.36 1.43 -2.48
CA PRO A 155 -3.60 2.09 -2.08
C PRO A 155 -4.57 2.38 -3.24
N HIS A 156 -4.02 2.66 -4.43
CA HIS A 156 -4.76 3.02 -5.65
C HIS A 156 -4.53 2.02 -6.80
N GLY A 157 -4.16 0.76 -6.50
CA GLY A 157 -3.86 -0.24 -7.54
C GLY A 157 -2.61 0.06 -8.36
N LYS A 158 -1.88 1.13 -8.03
CA LYS A 158 -0.62 1.51 -8.66
C LYS A 158 0.55 0.74 -8.06
N GLY A 159 1.59 0.52 -8.85
CA GLY A 159 2.84 -0.08 -8.37
C GLY A 159 2.74 -1.58 -8.12
N ILE A 160 1.92 -2.28 -8.91
CA ILE A 160 1.81 -3.74 -8.93
C ILE A 160 2.25 -4.27 -10.29
N SER A 161 2.83 -5.48 -10.33
CA SER A 161 3.19 -6.19 -11.56
C SER A 161 2.89 -7.68 -11.40
N PHE A 162 2.66 -8.38 -12.52
CA PHE A 162 2.34 -9.80 -12.54
C PHE A 162 3.35 -10.54 -13.39
N TRP A 163 3.85 -11.67 -12.89
CA TRP A 163 4.93 -12.41 -13.52
C TRP A 163 4.61 -13.89 -13.59
N GLU A 164 4.97 -14.55 -14.69
CA GLU A 164 4.81 -15.98 -14.91
C GLU A 164 6.19 -16.59 -15.15
N ASN A 165 6.43 -17.81 -14.65
CA ASN A 165 7.63 -18.55 -14.99
C ASN A 165 7.39 -19.37 -16.27
N LYS A 166 8.01 -18.94 -17.37
CA LYS A 166 7.95 -19.61 -18.65
C LYS A 166 9.28 -20.28 -18.95
N SER A 167 9.29 -21.62 -18.93
CA SER A 167 10.48 -22.44 -19.26
C SER A 167 11.74 -22.10 -18.43
N GLY A 168 11.58 -21.68 -17.17
CA GLY A 168 12.68 -21.31 -16.28
C GLY A 168 13.04 -19.83 -16.27
N THR A 169 12.38 -19.00 -17.09
CA THR A 169 12.54 -17.55 -17.11
C THR A 169 11.29 -16.87 -16.57
N LEU A 170 11.47 -15.94 -15.64
CA LEU A 170 10.38 -15.13 -15.10
C LEU A 170 10.10 -13.98 -16.06
N GLU A 171 8.90 -13.93 -16.63
CA GLU A 171 8.45 -12.92 -17.60
C GLU A 171 7.26 -12.14 -17.04
N GLU A 172 7.24 -10.82 -17.25
CA GLU A 172 6.10 -9.99 -16.87
C GLU A 172 4.94 -10.24 -17.83
N ILE A 173 3.73 -10.40 -17.29
CA ILE A 173 2.51 -10.66 -18.06
C ILE A 173 1.56 -9.46 -18.07
N PRO A 174 0.78 -9.26 -19.14
CA PRO A 174 -0.16 -8.16 -19.20
C PRO A 174 -1.26 -8.25 -18.15
N TYR A 175 -1.65 -7.09 -17.63
CA TYR A 175 -2.78 -6.97 -16.72
C TYR A 175 -3.57 -5.68 -16.93
N TRP A 176 -4.83 -5.68 -16.49
CA TRP A 176 -5.72 -4.53 -16.50
C TRP A 176 -6.55 -4.49 -15.22
N ILE A 177 -6.60 -3.33 -14.56
CA ILE A 177 -7.33 -3.18 -13.30
C ILE A 177 -8.77 -2.79 -13.64
N GLU A 178 -9.67 -3.76 -13.52
CA GLU A 178 -11.10 -3.49 -13.67
C GLU A 178 -11.58 -2.62 -12.51
N ILE A 179 -11.42 -3.03 -11.25
CA ILE A 179 -11.90 -2.25 -10.10
C ILE A 179 -10.81 -2.18 -9.06
N TRP A 180 -10.65 -1.02 -8.43
CA TRP A 180 -9.90 -0.89 -7.20
C TRP A 180 -10.63 -0.04 -6.19
N LYS A 181 -11.02 -0.67 -5.08
CA LYS A 181 -11.58 0.02 -3.90
C LYS A 181 -10.68 -0.34 -2.73
N TYR A 182 -9.94 0.67 -2.26
CA TYR A 182 -8.98 0.53 -1.16
C TYR A 182 -9.59 -0.24 0.01
N ASN A 183 -8.84 -1.23 0.50
CA ASN A 183 -9.21 -2.10 1.62
C ASN A 183 -10.61 -2.74 1.51
N ARG A 184 -11.11 -2.95 0.28
CA ARG A 184 -12.41 -3.58 0.03
C ARG A 184 -12.34 -4.63 -1.06
N ILE A 185 -12.00 -4.23 -2.30
CA ILE A 185 -11.92 -5.16 -3.43
C ILE A 185 -11.02 -4.61 -4.53
N GLY A 186 -10.15 -5.45 -5.07
CA GLY A 186 -9.39 -5.23 -6.30
C GLY A 186 -9.77 -6.32 -7.31
N ARG A 187 -10.17 -5.95 -8.52
CA ARG A 187 -10.46 -6.88 -9.62
C ARG A 187 -9.46 -6.61 -10.71
N VAL A 188 -8.59 -7.56 -10.98
CA VAL A 188 -7.50 -7.42 -11.94
C VAL A 188 -7.58 -8.56 -12.94
N TRP A 189 -7.64 -8.23 -14.22
CA TRP A 189 -7.54 -9.22 -15.28
C TRP A 189 -6.09 -9.38 -15.68
N ILE A 190 -5.63 -10.62 -15.83
CA ILE A 190 -4.29 -10.97 -16.29
C ILE A 190 -4.38 -11.87 -17.52
N ARG A 191 -3.37 -11.84 -18.39
CA ARG A 191 -3.24 -12.75 -19.53
C ARG A 191 -2.11 -13.75 -19.30
N VAL A 192 -2.46 -14.99 -19.01
CA VAL A 192 -1.52 -16.08 -18.72
C VAL A 192 -1.16 -16.81 -20.00
N SER A 193 0.11 -17.17 -20.16
CA SER A 193 0.62 -17.77 -21.39
C SER A 193 0.08 -19.18 -21.62
N GLU A 194 0.04 -20.00 -20.58
CA GLU A 194 -0.46 -21.37 -20.64
C GLU A 194 -1.03 -21.82 -19.28
N ILE A 195 -2.15 -22.56 -19.31
CA ILE A 195 -2.68 -23.28 -18.13
C ILE A 195 -2.92 -24.74 -18.54
N PRO A 196 -2.05 -25.69 -18.11
CA PRO A 196 -2.11 -27.09 -18.54
C PRO A 196 -3.44 -27.78 -18.26
N ALA A 197 -3.82 -28.74 -19.10
CA ALA A 197 -4.96 -29.62 -18.85
C ALA A 197 -4.79 -30.40 -17.53
N ASN A 198 -5.84 -30.45 -16.71
CA ASN A 198 -5.83 -31.06 -15.38
C ASN A 198 -4.65 -30.60 -14.49
N GLY A 199 -4.21 -29.35 -14.67
CA GLY A 199 -3.01 -28.82 -14.04
C GLY A 199 -3.23 -27.44 -13.42
N TYR A 200 -2.13 -26.76 -13.14
CA TYR A 200 -2.13 -25.39 -12.63
C TYR A 200 -0.95 -24.59 -13.15
N THR A 201 -1.06 -23.28 -13.10
CA THR A 201 -0.01 -22.30 -13.39
C THR A 201 0.15 -21.38 -12.20
N ILE A 202 1.40 -21.02 -11.89
CA ILE A 202 1.73 -20.07 -10.82
C ILE A 202 2.06 -18.72 -11.45
N VAL A 203 1.37 -17.69 -10.96
CA VAL A 203 1.65 -16.29 -11.26
C VAL A 203 2.11 -15.59 -9.98
N TYR A 204 3.07 -14.69 -10.09
CA TYR A 204 3.60 -13.90 -8.99
C TYR A 204 3.12 -12.46 -9.12
N LEU A 205 2.40 -11.97 -8.12
CA LEU A 205 2.02 -10.57 -7.98
C LEU A 205 3.08 -9.87 -7.11
N LYS A 206 3.81 -8.93 -7.69
CA LYS A 206 4.95 -8.25 -7.06
C LYS A 206 4.76 -6.75 -7.03
N ARG A 207 5.59 -6.07 -6.24
CA ARG A 207 5.78 -4.63 -6.38
C ARG A 207 6.25 -4.35 -7.80
N ASP A 208 5.79 -3.24 -8.36
CA ASP A 208 6.31 -2.74 -9.62
C ASP A 208 7.81 -2.42 -9.46
N GLU A 209 8.65 -3.14 -10.21
CA GLU A 209 10.12 -3.00 -10.27
C GLU A 209 10.57 -2.15 -11.48
N GLY A 210 9.63 -1.47 -12.16
CA GLY A 210 9.86 -0.79 -13.44
C GLY A 210 9.62 -1.74 -14.62
N GLY A 211 9.13 -1.20 -15.75
CA GLY A 211 8.73 -1.98 -16.93
C GLY A 211 7.84 -1.20 -17.90
N SER A 212 7.41 -1.84 -18.98
CA SER A 212 6.74 -1.18 -20.12
C SER A 212 5.27 -0.85 -19.83
N SER A 213 4.85 0.39 -20.07
CA SER A 213 3.44 0.79 -19.98
C SER A 213 2.52 0.03 -20.95
N SER A 214 3.07 -0.60 -21.98
CA SER A 214 2.30 -1.34 -22.99
C SER A 214 1.60 -2.61 -22.47
N ILE A 215 2.04 -3.16 -21.32
CA ILE A 215 1.43 -4.38 -20.73
C ILE A 215 0.75 -4.11 -19.39
N ARG A 216 0.98 -2.94 -18.79
CA ARG A 216 0.54 -2.62 -17.43
C ARG A 216 -0.71 -1.76 -17.46
N ASP A 217 -1.71 -2.17 -16.69
CA ASP A 217 -3.01 -1.50 -16.66
C ASP A 217 -3.58 -1.27 -18.08
N ASN A 218 -3.35 -2.24 -18.97
CA ASN A 218 -3.69 -2.15 -20.39
C ASN A 218 -4.62 -3.30 -20.79
N GLY A 219 -5.92 -3.00 -20.94
CA GLY A 219 -6.92 -3.98 -21.34
C GLY A 219 -6.69 -4.54 -22.74
N GLU A 220 -6.11 -3.77 -23.66
CA GLU A 220 -5.81 -4.22 -25.03
C GLU A 220 -4.78 -5.35 -25.05
N ALA A 221 -3.81 -5.32 -24.12
CA ALA A 221 -2.81 -6.37 -24.01
C ALA A 221 -3.38 -7.66 -23.39
N VAL A 222 -4.47 -7.54 -22.61
CA VAL A 222 -5.10 -8.65 -21.89
C VAL A 222 -6.14 -9.36 -22.75
N PHE A 223 -7.10 -8.63 -23.31
CA PHE A 223 -8.28 -9.19 -23.96
C PHE A 223 -8.09 -9.42 -25.47
N LEU A 224 -9.02 -10.17 -26.09
CA LEU A 224 -9.03 -10.35 -27.55
C LEU A 224 -9.48 -9.10 -28.30
N PHE A 225 -10.32 -8.30 -27.63
CA PHE A 225 -10.76 -6.97 -28.03
C PHE A 225 -11.02 -6.18 -26.76
N PHE A 226 -10.66 -4.90 -26.72
CA PHE A 226 -10.87 -4.05 -25.57
C PHE A 226 -11.01 -2.58 -25.98
N ASP A 227 -12.04 -1.92 -25.45
CA ASP A 227 -12.16 -0.47 -25.49
C ASP A 227 -12.93 0.05 -24.29
N ASP A 228 -12.28 0.92 -23.51
CA ASP A 228 -12.84 1.68 -22.40
C ASP A 228 -12.98 3.18 -22.75
N PHE A 229 -12.64 3.58 -23.98
CA PHE A 229 -12.82 4.94 -24.52
C PHE A 229 -12.06 6.06 -23.79
N GLU A 230 -11.14 5.73 -22.88
CA GLU A 230 -10.39 6.70 -22.07
C GLU A 230 -9.34 7.48 -22.87
N ASP A 231 -8.97 6.98 -24.05
CA ASP A 231 -8.08 7.66 -24.99
C ASP A 231 -8.75 8.80 -25.78
N LYS A 232 -10.09 8.92 -25.65
CA LYS A 232 -10.95 9.90 -26.32
C LYS A 232 -10.94 9.82 -27.84
N ASN A 233 -10.60 8.68 -28.41
CA ASN A 233 -10.55 8.50 -29.85
C ASN A 233 -11.31 7.25 -30.27
N LEU A 234 -12.54 7.41 -30.74
CA LEU A 234 -13.32 6.27 -31.24
C LEU A 234 -12.76 5.66 -32.54
N TRP A 235 -12.07 6.45 -33.36
CA TRP A 235 -11.77 6.07 -34.74
C TRP A 235 -10.43 5.38 -34.91
N ASP A 236 -9.70 5.06 -33.86
CA ASP A 236 -8.52 4.20 -33.92
C ASP A 236 -8.94 2.72 -34.06
N LYS A 237 -9.98 2.29 -33.34
CA LYS A 237 -10.48 0.91 -33.25
C LYS A 237 -11.79 0.67 -33.98
N TRP A 238 -12.61 1.70 -34.20
CA TRP A 238 -13.93 1.53 -34.78
C TRP A 238 -14.04 2.10 -36.19
N GLU A 239 -14.94 1.53 -36.98
CA GLU A 239 -15.37 2.05 -38.28
C GLU A 239 -16.89 2.05 -38.39
N VAL A 240 -17.43 3.02 -39.13
CA VAL A 240 -18.87 3.14 -39.34
C VAL A 240 -19.32 2.03 -40.28
N LYS A 241 -20.21 1.17 -39.78
CA LYS A 241 -20.91 0.18 -40.61
C LYS A 241 -22.21 0.74 -41.17
N ARG A 242 -22.93 1.55 -40.38
CA ARG A 242 -24.16 2.26 -40.79
C ARG A 242 -24.31 3.56 -40.03
N GLY A 243 -24.91 4.57 -40.67
CA GLY A 243 -24.94 5.92 -40.13
C GLY A 243 -23.76 6.74 -40.62
N GLU A 244 -23.41 7.77 -39.85
CA GLU A 244 -22.32 8.72 -40.14
C GLU A 244 -21.37 8.81 -38.94
N LYS A 245 -20.15 9.31 -39.15
CA LYS A 245 -19.20 9.47 -38.03
C LYS A 245 -19.69 10.51 -37.04
N GLU A 246 -20.39 11.52 -37.55
CA GLU A 246 -20.96 12.64 -36.84
C GLU A 246 -22.05 12.24 -35.84
N ASP A 247 -22.63 11.05 -36.02
CA ASP A 247 -23.58 10.44 -35.07
C ASP A 247 -22.91 10.06 -33.74
N TRP A 248 -21.60 9.88 -33.72
CA TRP A 248 -20.85 9.40 -32.56
C TRP A 248 -19.96 10.48 -31.95
N GLU A 249 -19.79 10.40 -30.64
CA GLU A 249 -18.85 11.22 -29.88
C GLU A 249 -18.36 10.47 -28.65
N ILE A 250 -17.26 10.95 -28.05
CA ILE A 250 -16.83 10.51 -26.71
C ILE A 250 -17.20 11.63 -25.74
N ILE A 251 -17.93 11.30 -24.67
CA ILE A 251 -18.32 12.26 -23.63
C ILE A 251 -17.81 11.82 -22.26
N GLU A 252 -17.68 12.79 -21.36
CA GLU A 252 -17.46 12.51 -19.94
C GLU A 252 -18.76 12.04 -19.28
N ASP A 253 -18.74 10.90 -18.59
CA ASP A 253 -19.84 10.39 -17.78
C ASP A 253 -19.48 10.46 -16.28
N ASN A 254 -20.44 10.85 -15.44
CA ASN A 254 -20.26 10.97 -13.99
C ASN A 254 -21.10 9.94 -13.21
N GLU A 255 -21.91 9.12 -13.88
CA GLU A 255 -22.79 8.12 -13.26
C GLU A 255 -22.05 6.80 -13.02
N LEU A 256 -21.11 6.45 -13.91
CA LEU A 256 -20.22 5.30 -13.72
C LEU A 256 -19.07 5.69 -12.78
N PRO A 257 -18.96 5.11 -11.58
CA PRO A 257 -17.84 5.37 -10.71
C PRO A 257 -16.56 4.84 -11.37
N PHE A 258 -15.64 5.76 -11.64
CA PHE A 258 -14.41 5.54 -12.37
C PHE A 258 -13.62 4.30 -11.91
N TYR A 259 -13.14 3.53 -12.89
CA TYR A 259 -12.23 2.42 -12.71
C TYR A 259 -10.81 2.94 -12.38
N ASN A 260 -10.51 3.15 -11.09
CA ASN A 260 -9.15 3.27 -10.53
C ASN A 260 -8.22 4.45 -10.94
N LYS A 261 -8.71 5.62 -11.35
CA LYS A 261 -7.92 6.86 -11.46
C LYS A 261 -8.78 8.06 -11.03
N ASP A 262 -8.12 9.11 -10.55
CA ASP A 262 -8.77 10.37 -10.11
C ASP A 262 -9.30 11.22 -11.29
N SER A 263 -9.69 10.59 -12.39
CA SER A 263 -10.18 11.22 -13.63
C SER A 263 -11.68 10.97 -13.83
N LYS A 264 -12.28 11.75 -14.75
CA LYS A 264 -13.66 11.55 -15.19
C LYS A 264 -13.71 10.42 -16.22
N ASN A 265 -14.76 9.61 -16.18
CA ASN A 265 -14.94 8.46 -17.07
C ASN A 265 -15.32 8.94 -18.47
N HIS A 266 -14.81 8.30 -19.51
CA HIS A 266 -15.20 8.59 -20.88
C HIS A 266 -16.01 7.43 -21.45
N VAL A 267 -17.08 7.76 -22.17
CA VAL A 267 -17.95 6.74 -22.77
C VAL A 267 -18.20 7.08 -24.22
N ALA A 268 -18.35 6.04 -25.06
CA ALA A 268 -18.82 6.23 -26.42
C ALA A 268 -20.31 6.55 -26.39
N HIS A 269 -20.66 7.71 -26.94
CA HIS A 269 -22.01 8.22 -27.01
C HIS A 269 -22.49 8.28 -28.46
N LEU A 270 -23.60 7.62 -28.73
CA LEU A 270 -24.34 7.71 -29.98
C LEU A 270 -25.47 8.71 -29.81
N LYS A 271 -25.35 9.85 -30.47
CA LYS A 271 -26.22 11.03 -30.30
C LYS A 271 -27.69 10.73 -30.60
N PRO A 272 -28.63 11.56 -30.09
CA PRO A 272 -30.04 11.47 -30.43
C PRO A 272 -30.27 11.54 -31.95
N SER A 273 -30.94 10.54 -32.51
CA SER A 273 -31.41 10.60 -33.91
C SER A 273 -32.56 9.62 -34.15
N SER A 274 -33.48 10.02 -35.04
CA SER A 274 -34.56 9.16 -35.57
C SER A 274 -34.10 8.31 -36.77
N ARG A 275 -32.81 8.41 -37.13
CA ARG A 275 -32.22 7.57 -38.17
C ARG A 275 -32.12 6.13 -37.69
N LYS A 276 -32.72 5.23 -38.47
CA LYS A 276 -32.64 3.79 -38.25
C LYS A 276 -31.24 3.25 -38.53
N TYR A 277 -30.87 2.18 -37.85
CA TYR A 277 -29.66 1.40 -38.10
C TYR A 277 -28.38 2.24 -38.05
N ARG A 278 -27.96 2.69 -36.87
CA ARG A 278 -26.68 3.41 -36.70
C ARG A 278 -25.72 2.54 -35.93
N SER A 279 -24.62 2.11 -36.54
CA SER A 279 -23.73 1.13 -35.94
C SER A 279 -22.29 1.30 -36.36
N ILE A 280 -21.40 1.03 -35.42
CA ILE A 280 -19.96 0.91 -35.65
C ILE A 280 -19.54 -0.54 -35.44
N ILE A 281 -18.49 -0.94 -36.13
CA ILE A 281 -17.83 -2.24 -35.94
C ILE A 281 -16.36 -2.06 -35.61
N SER A 282 -15.79 -3.02 -34.90
CA SER A 282 -14.34 -3.06 -34.70
C SER A 282 -13.65 -3.12 -36.07
N LYS A 283 -12.57 -2.36 -36.29
CA LYS A 283 -11.78 -2.44 -37.53
C LYS A 283 -11.11 -3.80 -37.66
N ASP A 284 -10.46 -4.21 -36.58
CA ASP A 284 -9.84 -5.53 -36.50
C ASP A 284 -10.86 -6.57 -36.06
N PRO A 285 -10.98 -7.69 -36.80
CA PRO A 285 -11.83 -8.77 -36.40
C PRO A 285 -11.16 -9.71 -35.39
N ILE A 286 -11.99 -10.27 -34.52
CA ILE A 286 -11.66 -11.36 -33.61
C ILE A 286 -11.68 -12.68 -34.39
N LYS A 287 -10.57 -13.41 -34.29
CA LYS A 287 -10.48 -14.78 -34.81
C LYS A 287 -11.17 -15.73 -33.83
N VAL A 288 -12.33 -16.24 -34.22
CA VAL A 288 -13.07 -17.26 -33.47
C VAL A 288 -12.73 -18.66 -34.00
N SER A 289 -12.20 -19.52 -33.14
CA SER A 289 -11.84 -20.90 -33.43
C SER A 289 -13.03 -21.84 -33.17
N ASP A 290 -13.02 -22.98 -33.85
CA ASP A 290 -13.99 -24.04 -33.59
C ASP A 290 -13.71 -24.78 -32.27
N GLY A 291 -14.77 -25.16 -31.55
CA GLY A 291 -14.71 -25.76 -30.21
C GLY A 291 -14.54 -24.78 -29.03
N GLU A 292 -14.24 -23.49 -29.26
CA GLU A 292 -14.01 -22.51 -28.20
C GLU A 292 -15.23 -21.63 -27.89
N ILE A 293 -15.37 -21.25 -26.61
CA ILE A 293 -16.41 -20.34 -26.14
C ILE A 293 -15.84 -18.94 -26.00
N TYR A 294 -16.55 -17.95 -26.55
CA TYR A 294 -16.18 -16.54 -26.47
C TYR A 294 -17.25 -15.76 -25.73
N ILE A 295 -16.82 -14.76 -24.96
CA ILE A 295 -17.67 -13.85 -24.22
C ILE A 295 -17.34 -12.43 -24.66
N LEU A 296 -18.34 -11.69 -25.13
CA LEU A 296 -18.33 -10.25 -25.32
C LEU A 296 -19.11 -9.60 -24.17
N GLU A 297 -18.50 -8.64 -23.50
CA GLU A 297 -19.09 -7.90 -22.38
C GLU A 297 -19.02 -6.40 -22.69
N ALA A 298 -20.05 -5.66 -22.29
CA ALA A 298 -20.08 -4.21 -22.39
C ALA A 298 -20.98 -3.62 -21.29
N VAL A 299 -20.68 -2.40 -20.88
CA VAL A 299 -21.57 -1.58 -20.07
C VAL A 299 -22.36 -0.69 -21.02
N VAL A 300 -23.69 -0.77 -20.95
CA VAL A 300 -24.58 -0.10 -21.92
C VAL A 300 -25.69 0.66 -21.23
N LYS A 301 -26.05 1.80 -21.79
CA LYS A 301 -27.21 2.59 -21.40
C LYS A 301 -27.85 3.13 -22.67
N GLY A 302 -29.13 3.41 -22.61
CA GLY A 302 -29.71 4.29 -23.60
C GLY A 302 -30.90 5.04 -23.03
N HIS A 303 -31.27 6.06 -23.77
CA HIS A 303 -32.34 6.96 -23.43
C HIS A 303 -33.19 7.24 -24.66
N THR A 304 -34.48 7.23 -24.44
CA THR A 304 -35.46 7.60 -25.45
C THR A 304 -35.54 9.12 -25.48
N GLY A 305 -34.97 9.75 -26.51
CA GLY A 305 -34.66 11.20 -26.50
C GLY A 305 -35.85 12.15 -26.27
N ALA A 306 -35.51 13.41 -25.99
CA ALA A 306 -36.35 14.44 -25.37
C ALA A 306 -37.62 14.94 -26.10
N VAL A 307 -37.94 14.47 -27.32
CA VAL A 307 -39.05 15.04 -28.13
C VAL A 307 -40.03 13.97 -28.60
N GLY A 308 -41.05 13.70 -27.78
CA GLY A 308 -42.36 13.22 -28.24
C GLY A 308 -42.45 11.81 -28.85
N GLY A 309 -41.46 10.95 -28.64
CA GLY A 309 -41.55 9.54 -29.02
C GLY A 309 -42.14 8.68 -27.90
N SER A 310 -43.13 7.85 -28.21
CA SER A 310 -43.66 6.82 -27.30
C SER A 310 -42.75 5.57 -27.24
N ALA A 311 -41.44 5.71 -27.46
CA ALA A 311 -40.56 4.56 -27.29
C ALA A 311 -40.33 4.32 -25.81
N ASP A 312 -40.58 3.07 -25.44
CA ASP A 312 -40.60 2.66 -24.06
C ASP A 312 -39.21 2.12 -23.62
N SER A 313 -38.21 1.98 -24.50
CA SER A 313 -36.86 1.49 -24.13
C SER A 313 -35.75 1.87 -25.11
N PRO A 314 -34.49 1.96 -24.64
CA PRO A 314 -33.33 2.06 -25.52
C PRO A 314 -33.07 0.79 -26.33
N ASP A 315 -33.02 0.97 -27.64
CA ASP A 315 -32.81 0.02 -28.73
C ASP A 315 -31.29 -0.25 -28.97
N THR A 316 -30.55 -0.65 -27.93
CA THR A 316 -29.07 -0.80 -27.98
C THR A 316 -28.62 -2.09 -28.66
N MET A 317 -27.52 -2.04 -29.43
CA MET A 317 -26.84 -3.20 -30.01
C MET A 317 -25.48 -3.39 -29.35
N VAL A 318 -25.27 -4.56 -28.74
CA VAL A 318 -23.94 -5.15 -28.56
C VAL A 318 -23.99 -6.56 -29.13
N GLY A 319 -22.94 -6.97 -29.84
CA GLY A 319 -22.93 -8.30 -30.44
C GLY A 319 -21.75 -8.60 -31.35
N PHE A 320 -21.88 -9.69 -32.11
CA PHE A 320 -20.92 -10.12 -33.11
C PHE A 320 -21.44 -9.88 -34.53
N TYR A 321 -20.62 -9.26 -35.37
CA TYR A 321 -20.83 -9.11 -36.81
C TYR A 321 -19.95 -10.10 -37.58
N ALA A 322 -20.54 -10.78 -38.58
CA ALA A 322 -19.89 -11.89 -39.24
C ALA A 322 -18.75 -11.49 -40.16
N SER A 323 -18.93 -10.66 -41.21
CA SER A 323 -17.86 -10.03 -42.01
C SER A 323 -18.49 -9.17 -43.11
N PRO A 324 -17.73 -8.34 -43.86
CA PRO A 324 -18.25 -7.63 -45.03
C PRO A 324 -18.84 -8.56 -46.12
N GLU A 325 -18.28 -9.76 -46.25
CA GLU A 325 -18.68 -10.76 -47.25
C GLU A 325 -19.93 -11.54 -46.83
N VAL A 326 -20.14 -11.70 -45.52
CA VAL A 326 -21.22 -12.48 -44.94
C VAL A 326 -22.03 -11.60 -44.00
N LYS A 327 -23.20 -11.18 -44.48
CA LYS A 327 -23.92 -10.04 -43.95
C LYS A 327 -24.84 -10.35 -42.75
N TYR A 328 -24.36 -11.14 -41.78
CA TYR A 328 -25.11 -11.47 -40.56
C TYR A 328 -24.54 -10.72 -39.35
N PHE A 329 -25.41 -10.20 -38.49
CA PHE A 329 -25.07 -9.83 -37.12
C PHE A 329 -25.97 -10.57 -36.14
N PHE A 330 -25.45 -10.78 -34.94
CA PHE A 330 -26.18 -11.31 -33.79
C PHE A 330 -25.96 -10.33 -32.66
N ASN A 331 -27.02 -9.73 -32.17
CA ASN A 331 -26.98 -8.72 -31.13
C ASN A 331 -28.20 -8.84 -30.20
N SER A 332 -28.14 -8.12 -29.08
CA SER A 332 -29.12 -8.21 -28.01
C SER A 332 -30.50 -7.58 -28.24
N PHE A 333 -30.71 -6.49 -29.00
CA PHE A 333 -32.07 -5.92 -29.14
C PHE A 333 -32.47 -5.46 -30.54
N THR A 334 -33.79 -5.48 -30.83
CA THR A 334 -34.71 -4.31 -30.76
C THR A 334 -36.18 -4.66 -31.11
N GLY A 335 -37.14 -3.84 -30.67
CA GLY A 335 -38.56 -3.88 -31.11
C GLY A 335 -39.54 -3.15 -30.18
N TRP A 336 -40.74 -2.80 -30.69
CA TRP A 336 -41.82 -1.97 -30.11
C TRP A 336 -42.35 -2.28 -28.68
N ARG A 337 -41.65 -3.05 -27.84
CA ARG A 337 -42.19 -3.54 -26.55
C ARG A 337 -41.17 -3.68 -25.40
N GLN A 338 -39.97 -3.10 -25.47
CA GLN A 338 -38.92 -3.32 -24.47
C GLN A 338 -38.67 -4.84 -24.22
N ILE A 339 -38.17 -5.61 -25.19
CA ILE A 339 -38.06 -7.08 -25.02
C ILE A 339 -36.69 -7.59 -25.39
N PHE A 340 -36.01 -8.22 -24.40
CA PHE A 340 -34.98 -9.31 -24.34
C PHE A 340 -34.78 -10.29 -25.57
N ARG A 341 -33.83 -10.23 -26.55
CA ARG A 341 -33.86 -10.95 -27.85
C ARG A 341 -32.46 -11.26 -28.39
N ILE A 342 -32.41 -12.11 -29.41
CA ILE A 342 -31.29 -12.16 -30.34
C ILE A 342 -31.90 -11.98 -31.74
N CYS A 343 -31.33 -11.07 -32.53
CA CYS A 343 -31.86 -10.69 -33.83
C CYS A 343 -30.86 -10.99 -34.96
N PHE A 344 -31.39 -11.13 -36.18
CA PHE A 344 -30.59 -11.11 -37.41
C PHE A 344 -31.11 -10.07 -38.39
N TYR A 345 -30.23 -9.64 -39.29
CA TYR A 345 -30.56 -8.79 -40.42
C TYR A 345 -29.75 -9.24 -41.63
N TYR A 346 -30.38 -9.23 -42.79
CA TYR A 346 -29.69 -9.33 -44.07
C TYR A 346 -29.45 -7.88 -44.54
N ASP A 347 -28.25 -7.50 -44.97
CA ASP A 347 -27.86 -6.12 -45.36
C ASP A 347 -28.69 -5.46 -46.50
N ASP A 348 -29.87 -5.97 -46.80
CA ASP A 348 -30.90 -5.25 -47.52
C ASP A 348 -31.48 -4.15 -46.60
N PRO A 349 -31.25 -2.85 -46.89
CA PRO A 349 -31.77 -1.73 -46.11
C PRO A 349 -33.31 -1.66 -46.05
N TYR A 350 -34.01 -2.49 -46.83
CA TYR A 350 -35.47 -2.64 -46.81
C TYR A 350 -35.95 -3.87 -46.03
N SER A 351 -35.05 -4.74 -45.56
CA SER A 351 -35.43 -5.87 -44.74
C SER A 351 -35.72 -5.43 -43.30
N GLU A 352 -36.75 -6.00 -42.68
CA GLU A 352 -37.02 -5.78 -41.26
C GLU A 352 -36.11 -6.67 -40.41
N ILE A 353 -35.79 -6.24 -39.19
CA ILE A 353 -35.09 -7.06 -38.21
C ILE A 353 -35.94 -8.27 -37.87
N VAL A 354 -35.41 -9.46 -38.08
CA VAL A 354 -36.12 -10.70 -37.77
C VAL A 354 -35.57 -11.28 -36.46
N PRO A 355 -36.41 -11.45 -35.43
CA PRO A 355 -35.99 -12.07 -34.19
C PRO A 355 -35.74 -13.57 -34.39
N VAL A 356 -34.57 -14.07 -33.99
CA VAL A 356 -34.25 -15.52 -33.95
C VAL A 356 -34.53 -16.14 -32.59
N SER A 357 -34.55 -15.35 -31.52
CA SER A 357 -34.95 -15.81 -30.19
C SER A 357 -35.43 -14.65 -29.35
N THR A 358 -36.41 -14.90 -28.48
CA THR A 358 -37.04 -13.84 -27.66
C THR A 358 -37.39 -14.33 -26.27
N LYS A 359 -37.21 -13.46 -25.28
CA LYS A 359 -37.76 -13.60 -23.92
C LYS A 359 -38.25 -12.24 -23.44
N ILE A 360 -39.55 -12.13 -23.18
CA ILE A 360 -40.23 -10.86 -22.87
C ILE A 360 -39.72 -10.28 -21.54
N ILE A 361 -38.92 -9.21 -21.59
CA ILE A 361 -38.36 -8.50 -20.42
C ILE A 361 -38.23 -7.03 -20.74
N PHE A 362 -38.93 -6.22 -19.95
CA PHE A 362 -38.95 -4.76 -19.97
C PHE A 362 -37.63 -4.19 -19.42
N THR A 363 -36.86 -3.50 -20.28
CA THR A 363 -35.70 -2.69 -19.89
C THR A 363 -36.16 -1.27 -19.58
N TYR A 364 -35.67 -0.72 -18.47
CA TYR A 364 -35.93 0.67 -18.08
C TYR A 364 -35.10 1.66 -18.92
N ASP A 365 -35.73 2.78 -19.23
CA ASP A 365 -35.12 3.95 -19.85
C ASP A 365 -34.07 4.61 -18.94
N ASN A 366 -32.98 5.12 -19.54
CA ASN A 366 -31.93 5.89 -18.89
C ASN A 366 -31.23 5.16 -17.73
N VAL A 367 -31.01 3.85 -17.86
CA VAL A 367 -30.36 3.00 -16.85
C VAL A 367 -29.18 2.25 -17.46
N TRP A 368 -28.08 2.18 -16.72
CA TRP A 368 -26.92 1.35 -17.06
C TRP A 368 -27.18 -0.14 -16.81
N TYR A 369 -26.73 -0.96 -17.77
CA TYR A 369 -26.76 -2.41 -17.72
C TYR A 369 -25.36 -2.98 -18.00
N HIS A 370 -25.04 -4.11 -17.38
CA HIS A 370 -23.99 -4.99 -17.88
C HIS A 370 -24.64 -5.91 -18.90
N GLU A 371 -24.08 -6.00 -20.09
CA GLU A 371 -24.51 -6.94 -21.10
C GLU A 371 -23.40 -7.96 -21.38
N LYS A 372 -23.77 -9.23 -21.51
CA LYS A 372 -22.86 -10.33 -21.82
C LYS A 372 -23.44 -11.18 -22.93
N PHE A 373 -22.65 -11.35 -23.97
CA PHE A 373 -22.97 -12.10 -25.17
C PHE A 373 -21.97 -13.26 -25.30
N ILE A 374 -22.46 -14.49 -25.27
CA ILE A 374 -21.66 -15.71 -25.26
C ILE A 374 -21.87 -16.45 -26.58
N LEU A 375 -20.78 -16.74 -27.27
CA LEU A 375 -20.77 -17.50 -28.51
C LEU A 375 -20.13 -18.87 -28.24
N GLU A 376 -20.96 -19.92 -28.28
CA GLU A 376 -20.60 -21.30 -27.94
C GLU A 376 -20.73 -22.24 -29.15
N HIS A 377 -20.06 -23.40 -29.10
CA HIS A 377 -20.20 -24.44 -30.11
C HIS A 377 -21.35 -25.39 -29.82
N LYS A 378 -22.03 -25.83 -30.89
CA LYS A 378 -22.91 -26.99 -30.84
C LYS A 378 -22.14 -28.23 -31.31
N ASN A 379 -22.66 -29.41 -30.98
CA ASN A 379 -22.10 -30.70 -31.44
C ASN A 379 -22.04 -30.88 -32.98
N ASN A 380 -22.64 -29.96 -33.76
CA ASN A 380 -22.59 -29.97 -35.22
C ASN A 380 -21.60 -28.92 -35.74
N PRO A 381 -20.61 -29.30 -36.56
CA PRO A 381 -19.67 -28.36 -37.17
C PRO A 381 -20.40 -27.26 -37.96
N GLY A 382 -20.05 -26.00 -37.71
CA GLY A 382 -20.66 -24.84 -38.36
C GLY A 382 -21.99 -24.34 -37.76
N LEU A 383 -22.49 -24.97 -36.70
CA LEU A 383 -23.60 -24.44 -35.90
C LEU A 383 -23.08 -23.98 -34.53
N ARG A 384 -23.30 -22.71 -34.21
CA ARG A 384 -23.00 -22.13 -32.90
C ARG A 384 -24.28 -21.83 -32.13
N ILE A 385 -24.17 -21.80 -30.81
CA ILE A 385 -25.22 -21.33 -29.91
C ILE A 385 -24.79 -19.94 -29.47
N CYS A 386 -25.69 -18.99 -29.64
CA CYS A 386 -25.51 -17.66 -29.13
C CYS A 386 -26.36 -17.51 -27.88
N ASN A 387 -25.74 -17.24 -26.73
CA ASN A 387 -26.42 -16.94 -25.48
C ASN A 387 -26.24 -15.45 -25.17
N ALA A 388 -27.28 -14.78 -24.70
CA ALA A 388 -27.17 -13.39 -24.25
C ALA A 388 -27.78 -13.25 -22.86
N SER A 389 -27.17 -12.42 -22.02
CA SER A 389 -27.59 -12.14 -20.65
C SER A 389 -27.34 -10.69 -20.28
N ILE A 390 -28.24 -10.13 -19.46
CA ILE A 390 -28.22 -8.74 -19.04
C ILE A 390 -28.42 -8.63 -17.53
N TRP A 391 -27.81 -7.62 -16.91
CA TRP A 391 -27.97 -7.29 -15.49
C TRP A 391 -28.17 -5.80 -15.31
N ARG A 392 -29.19 -5.42 -14.54
CA ARG A 392 -29.44 -4.04 -14.14
C ARG A 392 -28.60 -3.69 -12.90
N PHE A 393 -27.98 -2.51 -12.90
CA PHE A 393 -27.38 -1.96 -11.68
C PHE A 393 -28.43 -1.22 -10.84
N PHE A 394 -28.42 -1.45 -9.53
CA PHE A 394 -29.18 -0.65 -8.58
C PHE A 394 -28.30 0.20 -7.64
N ASN A 395 -26.98 -0.09 -7.53
CA ASN A 395 -26.05 0.57 -6.59
C ASN A 395 -24.56 0.49 -7.05
N GLY A 396 -24.26 0.89 -8.29
CA GLY A 396 -22.90 0.93 -8.85
C GLY A 396 -22.36 -0.41 -9.38
N TYR A 397 -21.34 -0.34 -10.24
CA TYR A 397 -20.69 -1.50 -10.87
C TYR A 397 -19.68 -2.17 -9.91
N TYR A 398 -19.79 -3.50 -9.74
CA TYR A 398 -18.82 -4.32 -8.99
C TYR A 398 -18.23 -5.48 -9.84
N GLY A 399 -18.48 -5.46 -11.16
CA GLY A 399 -18.11 -6.53 -12.08
C GLY A 399 -18.95 -7.79 -11.95
N ASP A 400 -18.82 -8.71 -12.91
CA ASP A 400 -19.40 -10.07 -12.84
C ASP A 400 -18.81 -10.79 -11.61
N PRO A 401 -19.61 -11.15 -10.58
CA PRO A 401 -19.11 -11.76 -9.34
C PRO A 401 -18.44 -13.12 -9.57
N ASN A 402 -18.68 -13.79 -10.70
CA ASN A 402 -17.90 -14.95 -11.12
C ASN A 402 -18.00 -15.16 -12.65
N PRO A 403 -17.04 -14.65 -13.46
CA PRO A 403 -17.10 -14.78 -14.92
C PRO A 403 -17.10 -16.22 -15.44
N ASN A 404 -16.72 -17.20 -14.60
CA ASN A 404 -16.53 -18.61 -14.94
C ASN A 404 -17.62 -19.56 -14.40
N ASP A 405 -18.46 -19.14 -13.45
CA ASP A 405 -19.51 -20.00 -12.84
C ASP A 405 -20.86 -19.29 -12.65
N ASN A 406 -21.11 -18.19 -13.39
CA ASN A 406 -22.31 -17.39 -13.15
C ASN A 406 -23.61 -18.12 -13.62
N ARG A 407 -24.26 -18.77 -12.65
CA ARG A 407 -25.64 -19.26 -12.77
C ARG A 407 -26.68 -18.16 -12.51
N GLU A 408 -26.25 -16.99 -12.04
CA GLU A 408 -27.10 -15.85 -11.63
C GLU A 408 -27.10 -14.72 -12.67
N SER A 409 -27.25 -15.07 -13.95
CA SER A 409 -27.78 -14.11 -14.92
C SER A 409 -29.23 -13.79 -14.59
N MET A 410 -29.65 -12.52 -14.54
CA MET A 410 -31.08 -12.21 -14.34
C MET A 410 -31.93 -12.94 -15.37
N ILE A 411 -31.50 -12.99 -16.65
CA ILE A 411 -32.13 -13.81 -17.70
C ILE A 411 -31.11 -14.23 -18.79
N LYS A 412 -31.25 -15.46 -19.34
CA LYS A 412 -30.59 -15.96 -20.55
C LYS A 412 -31.57 -16.10 -21.74
N VAL A 413 -31.14 -15.70 -22.94
CA VAL A 413 -31.80 -16.01 -24.23
C VAL A 413 -30.80 -16.72 -25.13
N TYR A 414 -31.25 -17.69 -25.92
CA TYR A 414 -30.38 -18.42 -26.83
C TYR A 414 -30.97 -18.62 -28.23
N CYS A 415 -30.12 -18.61 -29.26
CA CYS A 415 -30.50 -19.02 -30.62
C CYS A 415 -29.43 -19.90 -31.26
N ASN A 416 -29.83 -20.79 -32.17
CA ASN A 416 -28.89 -21.49 -33.05
C ASN A 416 -28.51 -20.55 -34.18
N VAL A 417 -27.22 -20.41 -34.45
CA VAL A 417 -26.70 -19.56 -35.52
C VAL A 417 -25.79 -20.41 -36.43
N THR A 418 -26.06 -20.39 -37.72
CA THR A 418 -25.19 -21.02 -38.71
C THR A 418 -24.02 -20.09 -38.97
N VAL A 419 -22.83 -20.54 -38.61
CA VAL A 419 -21.60 -19.76 -38.75
C VAL A 419 -20.63 -20.59 -39.56
N GLN A 420 -20.23 -20.11 -40.74
CA GLN A 420 -19.11 -20.75 -41.42
C GLN A 420 -17.84 -20.56 -40.56
N PRO A 421 -17.09 -21.64 -40.25
CA PRO A 421 -15.93 -21.62 -39.36
C PRO A 421 -14.80 -20.66 -39.74
N SER A 422 -14.70 -20.29 -41.02
CA SER A 422 -13.59 -19.49 -41.56
C SER A 422 -13.73 -17.98 -41.35
N ILE A 423 -14.85 -17.51 -40.77
CA ILE A 423 -15.20 -16.08 -40.82
C ILE A 423 -14.76 -15.35 -39.55
N ARG A 424 -13.78 -14.45 -39.73
CA ARG A 424 -13.34 -13.37 -38.83
C ARG A 424 -14.52 -12.53 -38.31
N LYS A 425 -14.77 -12.44 -37.00
CA LYS A 425 -15.92 -11.71 -36.42
C LYS A 425 -15.55 -10.33 -35.92
N HIS A 426 -16.33 -9.32 -36.24
CA HIS A 426 -16.15 -7.99 -35.66
C HIS A 426 -17.07 -7.80 -34.45
N VAL A 427 -16.66 -6.96 -33.51
CA VAL A 427 -17.58 -6.46 -32.47
C VAL A 427 -18.48 -5.41 -33.11
N VAL A 428 -19.76 -5.38 -32.76
CA VAL A 428 -20.70 -4.34 -33.24
C VAL A 428 -21.34 -3.61 -32.07
N LEU A 429 -21.37 -2.28 -32.15
CA LEU A 429 -22.09 -1.38 -31.25
C LEU A 429 -23.06 -0.51 -32.07
N GLY A 430 -24.20 -0.11 -31.51
CA GLY A 430 -25.12 0.81 -32.20
C GLY A 430 -26.59 0.62 -31.91
N THR A 431 -27.44 0.89 -32.90
CA THR A 431 -28.91 0.79 -32.84
C THR A 431 -29.46 -0.17 -33.89
N GLY A 432 -30.43 -0.96 -33.44
CA GLY A 432 -31.19 -1.83 -34.33
C GLY A 432 -32.20 -1.01 -35.15
N GLN A 433 -33.18 -0.34 -34.52
CA GLN A 433 -34.22 0.37 -35.26
C GLN A 433 -34.19 1.90 -35.14
N GLY A 434 -33.71 2.50 -34.04
CA GLY A 434 -33.43 3.94 -33.98
C GLY A 434 -34.64 4.84 -34.27
N THR A 435 -35.83 4.51 -33.75
CA THR A 435 -37.10 5.06 -34.26
C THR A 435 -37.58 6.34 -33.59
N HIS A 436 -37.03 6.73 -32.43
CA HIS A 436 -37.61 7.80 -31.60
C HIS A 436 -36.58 8.78 -31.04
N SER A 437 -35.62 9.22 -31.85
CA SER A 437 -34.56 10.13 -31.40
C SER A 437 -33.74 9.57 -30.24
N GLU A 438 -33.53 8.25 -30.23
CA GLU A 438 -32.84 7.54 -29.16
C GLU A 438 -31.34 7.83 -29.17
N GLU A 439 -30.75 7.83 -27.98
CA GLU A 439 -29.31 7.97 -27.74
C GLU A 439 -28.78 6.84 -26.84
N TYR A 440 -27.49 6.55 -26.97
CA TYR A 440 -26.88 5.36 -26.37
C TYR A 440 -25.48 5.63 -25.86
N TRP A 441 -25.14 4.98 -24.75
CA TRP A 441 -23.81 5.03 -24.17
C TRP A 441 -23.23 3.63 -24.05
N PHE A 442 -21.95 3.50 -24.37
CA PHE A 442 -21.19 2.26 -24.32
C PHE A 442 -19.88 2.50 -23.58
N ASP A 443 -19.50 1.55 -22.74
CA ASP A 443 -18.25 1.58 -21.97
C ASP A 443 -17.73 0.16 -21.70
N ASN A 444 -16.43 0.02 -21.44
CA ASN A 444 -15.75 -1.21 -21.02
C ASN A 444 -16.11 -2.41 -21.92
N VAL A 445 -16.00 -2.20 -23.23
CA VAL A 445 -16.33 -3.19 -24.25
C VAL A 445 -15.16 -4.15 -24.39
N ARG A 446 -15.37 -5.44 -24.10
CA ARG A 446 -14.29 -6.42 -24.11
C ARG A 446 -14.71 -7.79 -24.61
N ALA A 447 -13.81 -8.46 -25.33
CA ALA A 447 -14.00 -9.85 -25.76
C ALA A 447 -12.92 -10.75 -25.16
N ARG A 448 -13.34 -11.90 -24.63
CA ARG A 448 -12.46 -12.88 -23.99
C ARG A 448 -12.88 -14.31 -24.27
N ARG A 449 -11.97 -15.25 -24.03
CA ARG A 449 -12.31 -16.68 -24.04
C ARG A 449 -12.95 -17.10 -22.72
N TYR A 450 -13.70 -18.20 -22.76
CA TYR A 450 -14.30 -18.82 -21.58
C TYR A 450 -13.84 -20.27 -21.43
N ALA A 451 -13.57 -20.65 -20.18
CA ALA A 451 -13.33 -22.02 -19.78
C ALA A 451 -14.02 -22.24 -18.42
N PRO A 452 -14.81 -23.31 -18.27
CA PRO A 452 -15.51 -23.55 -17.02
C PRO A 452 -14.54 -23.97 -15.90
N LYS A 453 -14.91 -23.69 -14.65
CA LYS A 453 -14.26 -24.21 -13.42
C LYS A 453 -12.79 -23.85 -13.21
N ILE A 454 -12.31 -22.75 -13.79
CA ILE A 454 -10.97 -22.23 -13.45
C ILE A 454 -11.00 -21.65 -12.04
N ASN A 455 -10.16 -22.15 -11.13
CA ASN A 455 -10.04 -21.62 -9.78
C ASN A 455 -8.76 -20.79 -9.63
N VAL A 456 -8.87 -19.66 -8.93
CA VAL A 456 -7.77 -18.74 -8.64
C VAL A 456 -7.65 -18.59 -7.13
N ASP A 457 -6.46 -18.88 -6.60
CA ASP A 457 -6.16 -18.76 -5.17
C ASP A 457 -4.96 -17.81 -4.98
N VAL A 458 -5.11 -16.82 -4.10
CA VAL A 458 -4.09 -15.78 -3.85
C VAL A 458 -3.55 -15.97 -2.45
N ARG A 459 -2.24 -16.16 -2.33
CA ARG A 459 -1.55 -16.35 -1.06
C ARG A 459 -0.39 -15.39 -0.93
N GLU A 460 -0.23 -14.86 0.27
CA GLU A 460 0.94 -14.04 0.60
C GLU A 460 2.19 -14.91 0.68
N ASN A 461 3.25 -14.50 -0.03
CA ASN A 461 4.57 -15.12 0.06
C ASN A 461 5.59 -14.05 0.47
N ILE A 462 5.76 -13.87 1.78
CA ILE A 462 6.75 -12.92 2.28
C ILE A 462 8.14 -13.56 2.13
N GLN A 463 8.85 -13.22 1.06
CA GLN A 463 10.29 -13.42 0.98
C GLN A 463 10.99 -12.17 1.54
N GLU A 464 11.41 -12.24 2.80
CA GLU A 464 12.38 -11.30 3.34
C GLU A 464 13.78 -11.72 2.89
N SER A 465 14.27 -11.18 1.77
CA SER A 465 15.70 -11.31 1.46
C SER A 465 16.49 -10.32 2.32
N VAL A 466 16.87 -10.75 3.51
CA VAL A 466 17.88 -10.03 4.31
C VAL A 466 19.23 -10.27 3.65
N LYS A 467 19.74 -9.29 2.92
CA LYS A 467 21.17 -9.26 2.60
C LYS A 467 21.89 -9.14 3.95
N THR A 468 22.50 -10.22 4.43
CA THR A 468 23.16 -10.25 5.73
C THR A 468 24.30 -9.24 5.73
N VAL A 469 24.09 -8.07 6.35
CA VAL A 469 25.18 -7.12 6.60
C VAL A 469 25.73 -7.46 7.98
N VAL A 470 26.91 -8.08 8.00
CA VAL A 470 27.68 -8.21 9.22
C VAL A 470 28.30 -6.85 9.53
N VAL A 471 27.58 -6.04 10.32
CA VAL A 471 28.15 -4.80 10.86
C VAL A 471 29.09 -5.17 11.99
N ARG A 472 30.38 -5.26 11.69
CA ARG A 472 31.44 -5.16 12.70
C ARG A 472 31.93 -3.71 12.68
N SER A 473 31.35 -2.86 13.51
CA SER A 473 31.95 -1.55 13.76
C SER A 473 31.93 -1.23 15.26
N PRO A 474 33.07 -0.95 15.89
CA PRO A 474 33.10 -0.29 17.20
C PRO A 474 32.58 1.15 17.04
N TYR A 475 31.65 1.55 17.92
CA TYR A 475 31.01 2.86 17.87
C TYR A 475 32.00 3.99 18.19
N TYR A 476 32.15 4.93 17.26
CA TYR A 476 32.75 6.25 17.48
C TYR A 476 31.77 7.32 16.98
N PHE A 477 31.54 8.36 17.77
CA PHE A 477 30.62 9.45 17.45
C PHE A 477 31.17 10.31 16.28
N GLU A 478 30.38 10.54 15.24
CA GLU A 478 30.74 11.38 14.08
C GLU A 478 30.44 12.88 14.30
N ASN A 479 31.16 13.76 13.57
CA ASN A 479 31.33 15.22 13.76
C ASN A 479 32.43 15.67 14.75
N ILE A 480 33.52 14.92 14.86
CA ILE A 480 34.79 15.44 15.37
C ILE A 480 35.59 15.94 14.15
N PRO A 481 36.09 17.18 14.12
CA PRO A 481 36.77 17.73 12.95
C PRO A 481 37.95 16.86 12.51
N GLU A 482 38.11 16.66 11.19
CA GLU A 482 39.21 15.90 10.59
C GLU A 482 40.57 16.40 11.11
N VAL A 483 41.34 15.51 11.74
CA VAL A 483 42.74 15.77 12.06
C VAL A 483 43.57 14.84 11.17
N THR A 484 44.27 15.41 10.19
CA THR A 484 45.29 14.68 9.44
C THR A 484 46.47 14.39 10.38
N SER A 485 46.63 13.13 10.77
CA SER A 485 47.85 12.65 11.43
C SER A 485 48.90 12.33 10.36
N ASN A 486 50.06 12.97 10.45
CA ASN A 486 51.19 12.76 9.55
C ASN A 486 52.12 11.61 9.98
N VAL A 487 51.64 10.63 10.75
CA VAL A 487 52.48 9.56 11.31
C VAL A 487 51.97 8.18 10.88
N ASN A 488 52.82 7.45 10.16
CA ASN A 488 52.63 6.05 9.79
C ASN A 488 52.36 5.19 11.04
N ILE A 489 51.26 4.42 11.02
CA ILE A 489 50.78 3.67 12.17
C ILE A 489 51.54 2.34 12.27
N ILE A 490 52.38 2.19 13.30
CA ILE A 490 52.79 0.88 13.84
C ILE A 490 52.03 0.65 15.13
N ARG A 491 51.45 -0.54 15.29
CA ARG A 491 50.61 -0.91 16.43
C ARG A 491 51.47 -1.02 17.70
N VAL A 492 51.24 -0.14 18.67
CA VAL A 492 51.84 -0.21 20.02
C VAL A 492 50.72 -0.20 21.05
N VAL A 493 50.79 -1.14 22.01
CA VAL A 493 49.87 -1.23 23.15
C VAL A 493 50.45 -0.40 24.30
N TYR A 494 49.67 0.53 24.85
CA TYR A 494 50.00 1.26 26.08
C TYR A 494 48.93 1.05 27.16
N PRO A 495 49.31 1.02 28.45
CA PRO A 495 48.37 1.08 29.56
C PRO A 495 47.85 2.52 29.69
N VAL A 496 46.52 2.68 29.74
CA VAL A 496 45.83 3.98 29.73
C VAL A 496 46.03 4.70 31.07
N GLN A 497 46.49 5.96 31.05
CA GLN A 497 46.18 6.93 32.09
C GLN A 497 44.97 7.76 31.65
N ASN A 498 43.90 7.68 32.44
CA ASN A 498 42.63 8.38 32.24
C ASN A 498 42.80 9.90 32.38
N PHE A 499 42.30 10.66 31.39
CA PHE A 499 41.80 12.01 31.63
C PHE A 499 40.29 11.93 31.93
N SER A 500 39.81 12.84 32.79
CA SER A 500 38.47 12.83 33.38
C SER A 500 37.37 13.05 32.34
N ASN A 501 36.73 11.95 31.92
CA ASN A 501 35.46 11.97 31.19
C ASN A 501 34.36 12.59 32.06
N THR A 502 33.74 13.68 31.63
CA THR A 502 32.51 14.18 32.25
C THR A 502 31.34 13.38 31.70
N TYR A 503 30.70 12.59 32.56
CA TYR A 503 29.49 11.85 32.24
C TYR A 503 28.29 12.79 32.40
N VAL A 504 27.57 13.04 31.32
CA VAL A 504 26.28 13.73 31.34
C VAL A 504 25.20 12.68 31.52
N LYS A 505 24.67 12.57 32.74
CA LYS A 505 23.49 11.75 33.04
C LYS A 505 22.25 12.56 32.67
N THR A 506 21.61 12.23 31.56
CA THR A 506 20.40 12.93 31.13
C THR A 506 19.23 11.97 30.99
N GLU A 507 18.26 12.20 31.87
CA GLU A 507 16.86 11.75 31.83
C GLU A 507 16.56 10.23 31.87
N SER A 508 15.38 9.90 32.42
CA SER A 508 14.80 8.57 32.33
C SER A 508 14.15 8.39 30.96
N ARG A 509 14.90 7.81 30.01
CA ARG A 509 14.45 7.56 28.65
C ARG A 509 13.80 6.18 28.54
N LEU A 510 12.75 6.06 27.73
CA LEU A 510 12.10 4.80 27.40
C LEU A 510 12.95 4.05 26.37
N VAL A 511 13.56 2.95 26.79
CA VAL A 511 14.36 2.08 25.92
C VAL A 511 13.52 0.88 25.49
N PRO A 512 13.46 0.53 24.20
CA PRO A 512 12.76 -0.67 23.76
C PRO A 512 13.48 -1.91 24.32
N VAL A 513 12.78 -2.68 25.15
CA VAL A 513 13.28 -3.94 25.73
C VAL A 513 12.83 -5.16 24.94
N LYS A 514 11.71 -5.06 24.23
CA LYS A 514 11.24 -6.09 23.30
C LYS A 514 10.45 -5.47 22.17
N MET A 515 10.75 -5.91 20.96
CA MET A 515 10.05 -5.55 19.73
C MET A 515 9.88 -6.82 18.90
N TRP A 516 8.65 -7.29 18.72
CA TRP A 516 8.43 -8.59 18.10
C TRP A 516 7.13 -8.66 17.32
N ARG A 517 7.12 -9.48 16.26
CA ARG A 517 5.93 -9.88 15.49
C ARG A 517 5.74 -11.38 15.64
N TYR A 518 4.58 -11.79 16.14
CA TYR A 518 4.13 -13.17 16.11
C TYR A 518 3.30 -13.37 14.85
N GLY A 519 3.78 -14.16 13.89
CA GLY A 519 3.08 -14.43 12.64
C GLY A 519 2.20 -15.68 12.70
N ASP A 520 0.92 -15.54 12.40
CA ASP A 520 -0.07 -16.64 12.39
C ASP A 520 -0.30 -17.30 13.78
N TYR A 521 -0.39 -16.48 14.83
CA TYR A 521 -0.67 -16.93 16.19
C TYR A 521 -2.07 -16.51 16.65
N LYS A 522 -2.72 -17.38 17.42
CA LYS A 522 -4.00 -17.08 18.09
C LYS A 522 -3.83 -16.65 19.55
N GLU A 523 -2.74 -17.06 20.20
CA GLU A 523 -2.47 -16.78 21.62
C GLU A 523 -0.98 -16.50 21.80
N ILE A 524 -0.66 -15.45 22.57
CA ILE A 524 0.71 -15.07 22.92
C ILE A 524 0.80 -14.78 24.42
N SER A 525 1.99 -14.93 25.00
CA SER A 525 2.25 -14.63 26.41
C SER A 525 3.35 -13.58 26.53
N GLU A 526 3.07 -12.50 27.27
CA GLU A 526 4.02 -11.43 27.54
C GLU A 526 4.16 -11.14 29.04
N ASN A 527 5.40 -11.01 29.51
CA ASN A 527 5.67 -10.57 30.88
C ASN A 527 5.85 -9.05 30.93
N ILE A 528 5.29 -8.39 31.96
CA ILE A 528 5.48 -6.98 32.25
C ILE A 528 6.01 -6.81 33.68
N SER A 529 7.11 -6.07 33.83
CA SER A 529 7.76 -5.78 35.11
C SER A 529 7.52 -4.34 35.55
N LYS A 530 7.83 -4.00 36.80
CA LYS A 530 7.67 -2.64 37.33
C LYS A 530 8.40 -1.63 36.46
N GLY A 531 7.68 -0.59 36.05
CA GLY A 531 8.18 0.49 35.19
C GLY A 531 8.08 0.19 33.68
N GLU A 532 7.80 -1.03 33.26
CA GLU A 532 7.65 -1.36 31.84
C GLU A 532 6.28 -0.92 31.29
N ILE A 533 6.25 -0.63 30.00
CA ILE A 533 5.05 -0.32 29.23
C ILE A 533 4.96 -1.33 28.09
N LEU A 534 3.83 -2.01 27.96
CA LEU A 534 3.55 -2.97 26.90
C LEU A 534 2.51 -2.37 25.95
N TYR A 535 2.90 -2.24 24.68
CA TYR A 535 2.00 -2.00 23.57
C TYR A 535 1.82 -3.28 22.76
N PHE A 536 0.60 -3.59 22.39
CA PHE A 536 0.33 -4.70 21.48
C PHE A 536 -0.88 -4.43 20.59
N GLY A 537 -0.92 -5.06 19.43
CA GLY A 537 -2.03 -4.93 18.50
C GLY A 537 -1.96 -5.99 17.41
N THR A 538 -3.04 -6.14 16.66
CA THR A 538 -3.10 -7.08 15.53
C THR A 538 -3.49 -6.35 14.26
N ARG A 539 -3.25 -7.00 13.12
CA ARG A 539 -3.70 -6.58 11.80
C ARG A 539 -4.52 -7.69 11.17
N ARG A 540 -5.78 -7.39 10.84
CA ARG A 540 -6.73 -8.26 10.12
C ARG A 540 -7.17 -9.52 10.89
N PRO A 541 -8.29 -10.11 10.44
CA PRO A 541 -9.56 -10.00 11.13
C PRO A 541 -9.56 -10.93 12.35
N SER A 542 -9.01 -10.46 13.47
CA SER A 542 -9.14 -11.21 14.71
C SER A 542 -9.45 -10.30 15.87
N ASP A 543 -10.47 -10.69 16.62
CA ASP A 543 -10.99 -9.95 17.76
C ASP A 543 -10.29 -10.46 19.02
N LEU A 544 -9.88 -9.53 19.89
CA LEU A 544 -9.33 -9.92 21.19
C LEU A 544 -10.46 -10.53 22.06
N GLU A 545 -10.37 -11.84 22.30
CA GLU A 545 -11.33 -12.56 23.15
C GLU A 545 -11.15 -12.16 24.62
N TYR A 546 -9.96 -12.43 25.15
CA TYR A 546 -9.64 -12.19 26.55
C TYR A 546 -8.13 -12.02 26.78
N ILE A 547 -7.80 -11.45 27.93
CA ILE A 547 -6.45 -11.47 28.49
C ILE A 547 -6.51 -12.14 29.85
N LYS A 548 -5.73 -13.20 30.05
CA LYS A 548 -5.50 -13.76 31.39
C LYS A 548 -4.29 -13.10 32.02
N ILE A 549 -4.35 -12.95 33.33
CA ILE A 549 -3.31 -12.33 34.14
C ILE A 549 -2.93 -13.26 35.28
N SER A 550 -1.63 -13.38 35.53
CA SER A 550 -1.06 -14.11 36.67
C SER A 550 0.27 -13.49 37.11
N ALA A 551 0.74 -13.87 38.29
CA ALA A 551 2.06 -13.51 38.80
C ALA A 551 2.69 -14.73 39.48
N LYS A 552 4.02 -14.78 39.61
CA LYS A 552 4.69 -15.93 40.27
C LYS A 552 4.34 -16.08 41.75
N GLU A 553 3.86 -15.02 42.38
CA GLU A 553 3.40 -14.99 43.76
C GLU A 553 2.20 -14.03 43.89
N PRO A 554 1.35 -14.17 44.93
CA PRO A 554 0.27 -13.23 45.19
C PRO A 554 0.76 -11.79 45.40
N VAL A 555 0.24 -10.86 44.62
CA VAL A 555 0.58 -9.42 44.64
C VAL A 555 -0.65 -8.54 44.49
N LYS A 556 -0.61 -7.37 45.11
CA LYS A 556 -1.56 -6.27 44.85
C LYS A 556 -0.97 -5.36 43.78
N ALA A 557 -1.71 -5.11 42.72
CA ALA A 557 -1.26 -4.27 41.62
C ALA A 557 -2.32 -3.24 41.21
N VAL A 558 -1.83 -2.07 40.78
CA VAL A 558 -2.64 -1.08 40.05
C VAL A 558 -2.08 -1.02 38.62
N ILE A 559 -2.89 -1.41 37.65
CA ILE A 559 -2.51 -1.51 36.23
C ILE A 559 -3.33 -0.52 35.42
N SER A 560 -2.67 0.34 34.65
CA SER A 560 -3.31 1.18 33.64
C SER A 560 -3.47 0.38 32.35
N VAL A 561 -4.67 0.33 31.80
CA VAL A 561 -4.97 -0.26 30.50
C VAL A 561 -5.65 0.80 29.63
N ASN A 562 -5.01 1.20 28.53
CA ASN A 562 -5.47 2.31 27.68
C ASN A 562 -5.82 3.59 28.49
N GLY A 563 -4.99 3.90 29.49
CA GLY A 563 -5.19 5.06 30.38
C GLY A 563 -6.20 4.87 31.51
N ILE A 564 -6.89 3.71 31.61
CA ILE A 564 -7.86 3.43 32.67
C ILE A 564 -7.23 2.54 33.75
N PRO A 565 -7.21 2.95 35.04
CA PRO A 565 -6.61 2.18 36.11
C PRO A 565 -7.52 1.04 36.60
N PHE A 566 -6.90 -0.11 36.90
CA PHE A 566 -7.50 -1.30 37.51
C PHE A 566 -6.72 -1.66 38.77
N GLU A 567 -7.40 -1.71 39.91
CA GLU A 567 -6.84 -2.23 41.16
C GLU A 567 -7.27 -3.70 41.32
N MET A 568 -6.30 -4.59 41.52
CA MET A 568 -6.57 -6.02 41.63
C MET A 568 -5.53 -6.80 42.44
N GLU A 569 -5.98 -7.92 43.01
CA GLU A 569 -5.11 -8.95 43.56
C GLU A 569 -4.83 -10.00 42.48
N ILE A 570 -3.54 -10.19 42.17
CA ILE A 570 -3.07 -11.13 41.14
C ILE A 570 -2.42 -12.29 41.87
N ASP A 571 -2.86 -13.51 41.58
CA ASP A 571 -2.30 -14.73 42.16
C ASP A 571 -1.54 -15.57 41.13
N THR A 572 -1.14 -16.77 41.54
CA THR A 572 -0.36 -17.70 40.72
C THR A 572 -1.16 -18.41 39.65
N THR A 573 -2.49 -18.31 39.66
CA THR A 573 -3.37 -18.98 38.72
C THR A 573 -3.87 -17.98 37.68
N PRO A 574 -3.64 -18.18 36.37
CA PRO A 574 -4.14 -17.28 35.34
C PRO A 574 -5.65 -17.09 35.40
N LYS A 575 -6.09 -15.84 35.61
CA LYS A 575 -7.51 -15.44 35.65
C LYS A 575 -7.82 -14.40 34.58
N ILE A 576 -9.05 -14.36 34.09
CA ILE A 576 -9.48 -13.33 33.14
C ILE A 576 -9.37 -11.96 33.83
N SER A 577 -8.54 -11.09 33.27
CA SER A 577 -8.18 -9.77 33.83
C SER A 577 -9.34 -8.78 33.93
N GLY A 578 -10.39 -8.95 33.13
CA GLY A 578 -11.48 -7.97 33.00
C GLY A 578 -11.14 -6.75 32.14
N PHE A 579 -9.93 -6.68 31.56
CA PHE A 579 -9.48 -5.56 30.70
C PHE A 579 -10.30 -5.39 29.41
N GLY A 580 -11.07 -6.40 29.01
CA GLY A 580 -11.90 -6.38 27.80
C GLY A 580 -12.95 -5.26 27.74
N LYS A 581 -13.19 -4.51 28.83
CA LYS A 581 -14.06 -3.32 28.84
C LYS A 581 -13.42 -2.08 28.22
N VAL A 582 -12.09 -2.00 28.23
CA VAL A 582 -11.33 -0.79 27.87
C VAL A 582 -10.31 -1.04 26.76
N ILE A 583 -10.05 -2.30 26.47
CA ILE A 583 -9.23 -2.70 25.34
C ILE A 583 -10.01 -2.49 24.05
N ASN A 584 -9.32 -1.94 23.05
CA ASN A 584 -9.82 -1.83 21.70
C ASN A 584 -10.05 -3.24 21.13
N ARG A 585 -11.32 -3.59 20.96
CA ARG A 585 -11.81 -4.88 20.44
C ARG A 585 -12.25 -4.76 18.97
N HIS A 586 -11.42 -4.12 18.14
CA HIS A 586 -11.61 -3.93 16.69
C HIS A 586 -12.41 -2.69 16.25
N LYS A 587 -11.85 -2.00 15.26
CA LYS A 587 -12.52 -1.46 14.07
C LYS A 587 -11.61 -1.78 12.88
N TRP A 588 -12.21 -2.02 11.72
CA TRP A 588 -11.62 -2.48 10.45
C TRP A 588 -10.44 -1.68 9.86
N GLU A 589 -9.91 -0.70 10.58
CA GLU A 589 -8.95 0.28 10.10
C GLU A 589 -7.66 0.22 10.94
N MET A 590 -6.61 -0.34 10.33
CA MET A 590 -5.21 -0.28 10.77
C MET A 590 -4.91 -0.94 12.13
N TYR A 591 -3.62 -1.04 12.50
CA TYR A 591 -3.22 -1.59 13.80
C TYR A 591 -3.88 -0.78 14.92
N GLN A 592 -4.79 -1.37 15.69
CA GLN A 592 -5.33 -0.75 16.91
C GLN A 592 -4.44 -1.13 18.09
N PRO A 593 -3.49 -0.28 18.50
CA PRO A 593 -2.65 -0.59 19.64
C PRO A 593 -3.48 -0.55 20.93
N ASN A 594 -3.05 -1.39 21.88
CA ASN A 594 -3.46 -1.39 23.26
C ASN A 594 -2.24 -1.16 24.14
N GLU A 595 -2.39 -0.38 25.20
CA GLU A 595 -1.36 -0.05 26.17
C GLU A 595 -1.67 -0.72 27.51
N ILE A 596 -0.68 -1.37 28.10
CA ILE A 596 -0.71 -1.87 29.48
C ILE A 596 0.52 -1.36 30.22
N LYS A 597 0.32 -0.76 31.40
CA LYS A 597 1.38 -0.21 32.25
C LYS A 597 1.11 -0.52 33.73
N ILE A 598 2.15 -0.91 34.47
CA ILE A 598 2.06 -1.05 35.92
C ILE A 598 2.25 0.33 36.57
N LEU A 599 1.26 0.79 37.33
CA LEU A 599 1.34 2.02 38.14
C LEU A 599 1.86 1.72 39.55
N TYR A 600 1.42 0.61 40.13
CA TYR A 600 1.85 0.15 41.44
C TYR A 600 1.86 -1.38 41.50
N ILE A 601 2.81 -1.95 42.24
CA ILE A 601 2.84 -3.37 42.57
C ILE A 601 3.46 -3.56 43.96
N SER A 602 2.84 -4.39 44.80
CA SER A 602 3.24 -4.56 46.21
C SER A 602 4.56 -5.33 46.39
N LYS A 603 4.94 -6.16 45.41
CA LYS A 603 6.22 -6.86 45.34
C LYS A 603 6.78 -6.76 43.93
N ASP A 604 8.10 -6.68 43.79
CA ASP A 604 8.76 -6.58 42.48
C ASP A 604 8.83 -7.95 41.77
N VAL A 605 7.69 -8.41 41.28
CA VAL A 605 7.53 -9.70 40.58
C VAL A 605 6.90 -9.41 39.21
N PRO A 606 7.41 -10.00 38.10
CA PRO A 606 6.78 -9.85 36.79
C PRO A 606 5.36 -10.40 36.77
N ILE A 607 4.48 -9.68 36.08
CA ILE A 607 3.11 -10.09 35.80
C ILE A 607 3.09 -10.70 34.39
N THR A 608 2.47 -11.87 34.24
CA THR A 608 2.29 -12.55 32.96
C THR A 608 0.91 -12.25 32.39
N LEU A 609 0.87 -11.90 31.10
CA LEU A 609 -0.32 -11.59 30.33
C LEU A 609 -0.45 -12.58 29.18
N ASP A 610 -1.47 -13.45 29.24
CA ASP A 610 -1.82 -14.35 28.13
C ASP A 610 -2.91 -13.69 27.29
N ILE A 611 -2.57 -13.30 26.07
CA ILE A 611 -3.40 -12.52 25.16
C ILE A 611 -3.94 -13.45 24.08
N LYS A 612 -5.27 -13.61 24.01
CA LYS A 612 -5.92 -14.50 23.05
C LYS A 612 -6.87 -13.77 22.11
N TYR A 613 -6.72 -14.11 20.84
CA TYR A 613 -7.52 -13.64 19.72
C TYR A 613 -8.47 -14.74 19.21
N SER A 614 -9.50 -14.35 18.44
CA SER A 614 -10.53 -15.27 17.94
C SER A 614 -10.02 -16.25 16.87
N GLU A 615 -9.00 -15.84 16.12
CA GLU A 615 -8.44 -16.50 14.94
C GLU A 615 -6.93 -16.31 14.92
N ASN A 616 -6.22 -17.07 14.09
CA ASN A 616 -4.79 -16.84 13.92
C ASN A 616 -4.57 -15.50 13.21
N CYS A 617 -3.63 -14.70 13.71
CA CYS A 617 -3.32 -13.40 13.15
C CYS A 617 -1.86 -13.01 13.38
N ASN A 618 -1.46 -11.91 12.74
CA ASN A 618 -0.16 -11.29 13.00
C ASN A 618 -0.29 -10.35 14.21
N ILE A 619 0.35 -10.71 15.33
CA ILE A 619 0.31 -9.93 16.58
C ILE A 619 1.63 -9.19 16.75
N TYR A 620 1.56 -7.88 16.94
CA TYR A 620 2.68 -6.97 17.08
C TYR A 620 2.82 -6.57 18.54
N VAL A 621 4.05 -6.61 19.06
CA VAL A 621 4.35 -6.30 20.47
C VAL A 621 5.55 -5.35 20.54
N LEU A 622 5.37 -4.27 21.29
CA LEU A 622 6.40 -3.28 21.63
C LEU A 622 6.43 -3.10 23.15
N LYS A 623 7.59 -3.27 23.78
CA LYS A 623 7.77 -3.13 25.22
C LYS A 623 8.87 -2.13 25.51
N PHE A 624 8.57 -1.14 26.33
CA PHE A 624 9.52 -0.12 26.79
C PHE A 624 9.83 -0.27 28.26
N LYS A 625 11.04 0.16 28.64
CA LYS A 625 11.46 0.31 30.03
C LYS A 625 12.16 1.65 30.22
N PRO A 626 11.83 2.44 31.27
CA PRO A 626 12.56 3.64 31.60
C PRO A 626 13.95 3.28 32.14
N VAL A 627 14.98 3.80 31.50
CA VAL A 627 16.39 3.63 31.86
C VAL A 627 17.04 5.01 31.93
N ASN A 628 17.90 5.22 32.93
CA ASN A 628 18.74 6.41 32.98
C ASN A 628 19.92 6.20 32.02
N ILE A 629 20.01 7.04 30.99
CA ILE A 629 21.10 6.99 30.02
C ILE A 629 22.13 8.05 30.40
N SER A 630 23.42 7.70 30.32
CA SER A 630 24.52 8.64 30.51
C SER A 630 25.39 8.65 29.26
N CYS A 631 25.72 9.85 28.77
CA CYS A 631 26.67 10.05 27.67
C CYS A 631 28.01 10.54 28.21
N VAL A 632 29.11 10.16 27.58
CA VAL A 632 30.44 10.72 27.83
C VAL A 632 30.71 11.79 26.81
N LEU A 633 30.84 13.04 27.25
CA LEU A 633 31.24 14.14 26.39
C LEU A 633 32.70 14.53 26.72
N PRO A 634 33.66 14.26 25.84
CA PRO A 634 35.02 14.72 26.03
C PRO A 634 35.06 16.23 25.86
N LEU A 635 35.36 16.96 26.95
CA LEU A 635 35.62 18.39 26.88
C LEU A 635 37.01 18.61 26.28
N LYS A 636 37.09 19.27 25.12
CA LYS A 636 38.37 19.79 24.60
C LYS A 636 38.79 20.99 25.46
N ASN A 637 40.04 20.97 25.94
CA ASN A 637 40.70 22.16 26.46
C ASN A 637 40.91 23.21 25.37
#